data_AF-A0A8T7FJ39-F1
#
_entry.id   AF-A0A8T7FJ39-F1
#
_cell.length_a   1.000
_cell.length_b   1.000
_cell.length_c   1.000
_cell.angle_alpha   90.00
_cell.angle_beta   90.00
_cell.angle_gamma   90.00
#
_symmetry.space_group_name_H-M   'P 1'
#
loop_
_entity.id
_entity.type
_entity.pdbx_description
1 polymer ?
#
loop_
_entity_poly.entity_id
_entity_poly.type
_entity_poly.pdbx_seq_one_letter_code
_entity_poly.pdbx_strand_id
1 'polypeptide(L)'
;MDNRQLSRHARDRFALESLRFDSIASARNVAAQLNVSAGDVYALGLIDEALRIVLTRSASPAQFSSAASFLDGRLGAAPVRAALLTFASAFPTKPIYEGKTKAEEYLDSTPLRLPPHSENLGRVAQAEGGMQPLEELLLVNLHNTNPAAQTLTELFDDQPLEQTAYEKMVEGLAEYFAATGDGGRRRGESLVDMLRAPALASPHSLEGQLEYIIQRWGSVLGEEFVTRLLRAMDFVREDAVRRQGHSEFKPTAEVPTYAGYPEYERYSPDKEWMPRLVLIAKNAYVWLDQLSKKYQCDISRLDHVPDEELDILARRGFTGLWLIGLWERSRASQRIKQRMGQPDAVASAYSLHSYDIAGDLGGWEALGNLRWRAWQRGIRLSADMVPNHMGIDSTWVIEHPDWFLSLDQPPYPSYAFNSENLSDDPRAAIVLEDHYYNHSDAAVVFKLHHYQTDRTRYIYHGNDGTSFPWNDTAQLDYLKAEAREAVIQTILHVARNFPIIRFDAAMTLAKKHIQRLWFPEPGAGGAIPSRAERGLTRSEFEAAMPEEFWREVVDRVAAEVPDTLLLAEAFWLMEGYFVRTLGMHRVYNSAFMHMLRDEDNAKYRMAIKNTLEFDPRILQRYVNFMNNPDEKTAVEQFGKADKYFGVCVLLSTLPGLPMFGHGQIEGFHEKYGMEYRRAKWDETPDEGFVRYHEQIISPLLHRRRVFAGVENFFLYDLFTPEENVDENVFAYSNMTSGYEADTRMSERGLVIYHNKFADTRGWIKMSAAYLENGQLKQKSLADALSLPNGLNDHVIFRDYVTNLEYIRSCREIHEKGLYVELGAYKCHA
;
A
#
# COMPACT_ATOMS: atom_id res chain seq x y z
N MET A 1 31.20 9.39 29.24
CA MET A 1 30.79 8.00 28.93
C MET A 1 31.16 7.64 27.49
N ASP A 2 32.46 7.52 27.19
CA ASP A 2 32.98 7.27 25.83
C ASP A 2 33.77 5.94 25.73
N ASN A 3 33.71 5.11 26.77
CA ASN A 3 34.46 3.85 26.90
C ASN A 3 33.56 2.61 26.75
N ARG A 4 32.77 2.49 25.68
CA ARG A 4 32.07 1.21 25.39
C ARG A 4 33.07 0.23 24.80
N GLN A 5 33.24 -0.94 25.43
CA GLN A 5 34.29 -1.88 25.02
C GLN A 5 33.77 -2.83 23.94
N LEU A 6 34.45 -2.81 22.79
CA LEU A 6 34.30 -3.79 21.70
C LEU A 6 35.49 -4.74 21.76
N SER A 7 35.34 -5.92 21.13
CA SER A 7 36.49 -6.81 20.97
C SER A 7 37.61 -6.05 20.23
N ARG A 8 38.86 -6.29 20.65
CA ARG A 8 40.06 -5.72 19.99
C ARG A 8 40.05 -6.09 18.50
N HIS A 9 39.62 -7.31 18.18
CA HIS A 9 39.44 -7.76 16.81
C HIS A 9 38.47 -6.86 16.02
N ALA A 10 37.31 -6.54 16.58
CA ALA A 10 36.34 -5.65 15.94
C ALA A 10 36.89 -4.23 15.74
N ARG A 11 37.64 -3.71 16.71
CA ARG A 11 38.29 -2.38 16.58
C ARG A 11 39.32 -2.36 15.46
N ASP A 12 40.18 -3.37 15.41
CA ASP A 12 41.25 -3.49 14.42
C ASP A 12 40.67 -3.69 13.01
N ARG A 13 39.61 -4.50 12.88
CA ARG A 13 39.02 -4.88 11.60
C ARG A 13 38.08 -3.83 11.03
N PHE A 14 37.25 -3.20 11.86
CA PHE A 14 36.17 -2.31 11.41
C PHE A 14 36.41 -0.82 11.68
N ALA A 15 37.55 -0.46 12.30
CA ALA A 15 37.85 0.89 12.75
C ALA A 15 36.73 1.51 13.61
N LEU A 16 36.03 0.67 14.37
CA LEU A 16 34.88 1.05 15.18
C LEU A 16 35.31 1.34 16.61
N GLU A 17 35.14 2.57 17.09
CA GLU A 17 35.53 2.93 18.47
C GLU A 17 34.52 2.41 19.52
N SER A 18 33.22 2.45 19.19
CA SER A 18 32.12 2.02 20.07
C SER A 18 30.89 1.56 19.28
N LEU A 19 29.98 0.81 19.91
CA LEU A 19 28.69 0.40 19.32
C LEU A 19 27.62 1.51 19.43
N ARG A 20 28.04 2.77 19.51
CA ARG A 20 27.15 3.94 19.53
C ARG A 20 27.11 4.56 18.15
N PHE A 21 25.91 4.71 17.62
CA PHE A 21 25.67 5.31 16.32
C PHE A 21 24.81 6.56 16.50
N ASP A 22 25.29 7.69 15.98
CA ASP A 22 24.51 8.93 15.96
C ASP A 22 23.41 8.89 14.88
N SER A 23 23.58 8.02 13.88
CA SER A 23 22.62 7.79 12.80
C SER A 23 22.75 6.38 12.21
N ILE A 24 21.69 5.87 11.57
CA ILE A 24 21.75 4.59 10.84
C ILE A 24 22.79 4.63 9.70
N ALA A 25 23.08 5.80 9.12
CA ALA A 25 24.13 5.96 8.10
C ALA A 25 25.51 5.52 8.65
N SER A 26 25.83 5.85 9.90
CA SER A 26 27.07 5.38 10.54
C SER A 26 27.07 3.86 10.78
N ALA A 27 25.91 3.27 11.10
CA ALA A 27 25.77 1.82 11.23
C ALA A 27 25.87 1.08 9.89
N ARG A 28 25.38 1.67 8.78
CA ARG A 28 25.47 1.07 7.42
C ARG A 28 26.92 0.81 6.99
N ASN A 29 27.85 1.71 7.32
CA ASN A 29 29.26 1.53 6.98
C ASN A 29 29.90 0.32 7.69
N VAL A 30 29.52 0.09 8.95
CA VAL A 30 29.98 -1.07 9.73
C VAL A 30 29.29 -2.34 9.25
N ALA A 31 27.97 -2.28 9.05
CA ALA A 31 27.17 -3.40 8.59
C ALA A 31 27.60 -3.93 7.22
N ALA A 32 28.00 -3.04 6.31
CA ALA A 32 28.54 -3.41 5.00
C ALA A 32 29.86 -4.20 5.11
N GLN A 33 30.73 -3.88 6.06
CA GLN A 33 31.99 -4.60 6.29
C GLN A 33 31.77 -5.97 6.96
N LEU A 34 30.75 -6.07 7.82
CA LEU A 34 30.32 -7.30 8.48
C LEU A 34 29.44 -8.20 7.59
N ASN A 35 28.92 -7.67 6.48
CA ASN A 35 27.89 -8.32 5.65
C ASN A 35 26.61 -8.68 6.45
N VAL A 36 26.15 -7.76 7.30
CA VAL A 36 24.97 -7.91 8.18
C VAL A 36 23.95 -6.79 7.97
N SER A 37 22.81 -6.84 8.67
CA SER A 37 21.76 -5.81 8.60
C SER A 37 22.22 -4.55 9.33
N ALA A 38 22.03 -3.37 8.72
CA ALA A 38 22.36 -2.11 9.36
C ALA A 38 21.35 -1.80 10.47
N GLY A 39 20.09 -2.17 10.25
CA GLY A 39 19.04 -2.13 11.27
C GLY A 39 19.43 -2.97 12.49
N ASP A 40 19.98 -4.17 12.29
CA ASP A 40 20.37 -5.07 13.40
C ASP A 40 21.55 -4.49 14.20
N VAL A 41 22.57 -3.98 13.51
CA VAL A 41 23.74 -3.33 14.14
C VAL A 41 23.30 -2.12 14.97
N TYR A 42 22.42 -1.29 14.41
CA TYR A 42 21.91 -0.11 15.10
C TYR A 42 21.00 -0.48 16.29
N ALA A 43 20.12 -1.47 16.11
CA ALA A 43 19.26 -1.99 17.17
C ALA A 43 20.07 -2.55 18.33
N LEU A 44 21.10 -3.36 18.06
CA LEU A 44 21.97 -3.91 19.10
C LEU A 44 22.69 -2.81 19.88
N GLY A 45 23.12 -1.73 19.22
CA GLY A 45 23.73 -0.57 19.88
C GLY A 45 22.80 0.18 20.83
N LEU A 46 21.51 0.26 20.50
CA LEU A 46 20.51 0.81 21.40
C LEU A 46 20.14 -0.14 22.53
N ILE A 47 20.12 -1.45 22.28
CA ILE A 47 19.93 -2.46 23.33
C ILE A 47 21.08 -2.36 24.34
N ASP A 48 22.34 -2.31 23.88
CA ASP A 48 23.52 -2.08 24.73
C ASP A 48 23.38 -0.80 25.57
N GLU A 49 22.97 0.31 24.94
CA GLU A 49 22.76 1.58 25.64
C GLU A 49 21.64 1.51 26.68
N ALA A 50 20.52 0.83 26.36
CA ALA A 50 19.41 0.61 27.29
C ALA A 50 19.84 -0.24 28.48
N LEU A 51 20.56 -1.35 28.24
CA LEU A 51 21.10 -2.22 29.28
C LEU A 51 22.03 -1.44 30.22
N ARG A 52 22.88 -0.56 29.69
CA ARG A 52 23.77 0.30 30.50
C ARG A 52 23.01 1.30 31.37
N ILE A 53 21.98 1.95 30.82
CA ILE A 53 21.14 2.87 31.58
C ILE A 53 20.42 2.11 32.70
N VAL A 54 19.89 0.92 32.41
CA VAL A 54 19.27 0.08 33.44
C VAL A 54 20.28 -0.37 34.48
N LEU A 55 21.47 -0.81 34.09
CA LEU A 55 22.54 -1.27 34.99
C LEU A 55 22.91 -0.17 36.00
N THR A 56 23.26 1.02 35.49
CA THR A 56 23.70 2.17 36.30
C THR A 56 22.62 2.70 37.25
N ARG A 57 21.34 2.59 36.88
CA ARG A 57 20.22 2.96 37.76
C ARG A 57 19.82 1.86 38.74
N SER A 58 20.20 0.62 38.46
CA SER A 58 19.78 -0.55 39.23
C SER A 58 20.80 -1.05 40.23
N ALA A 59 22.07 -0.79 39.98
CA ALA A 59 23.14 -1.15 40.89
C ALA A 59 24.13 0.00 41.03
N SER A 60 24.44 0.33 42.28
CA SER A 60 25.44 1.34 42.62
C SER A 60 26.86 0.78 42.43
N PRO A 61 27.87 1.64 42.22
CA PRO A 61 29.27 1.22 42.21
C PRO A 61 29.68 0.43 43.48
N ALA A 62 29.10 0.76 44.64
CA ALA A 62 29.35 0.05 45.89
C ALA A 62 28.83 -1.39 45.89
N GLN A 63 27.69 -1.66 45.22
CA GLN A 63 27.17 -3.01 45.03
C GLN A 63 28.08 -3.83 44.11
N PHE A 64 28.62 -3.24 43.03
CA PHE A 64 29.60 -3.92 42.18
C PHE A 64 30.94 -4.18 42.89
N SER A 65 31.40 -3.27 43.75
CA SER A 65 32.57 -3.55 44.61
C SER A 65 32.33 -4.70 45.59
N SER A 66 31.11 -4.81 46.10
CA SER A 66 30.71 -5.92 46.97
C SER A 66 30.60 -7.23 46.19
N ALA A 67 30.09 -7.20 44.95
CA ALA A 67 30.06 -8.34 44.04
C ALA A 67 31.48 -8.82 43.69
N ALA A 68 32.42 -7.90 43.42
CA ALA A 68 33.83 -8.23 43.19
C ALA A 68 34.45 -8.94 44.41
N SER A 69 34.14 -8.46 45.62
CA SER A 69 34.61 -9.09 46.86
C SER A 69 34.01 -10.48 47.09
N PHE A 70 32.75 -10.68 46.71
CA PHE A 70 32.08 -11.98 46.72
C PHE A 70 32.74 -12.97 45.75
N LEU A 71 33.06 -12.52 44.52
CA LEU A 71 33.78 -13.33 43.53
C LEU A 71 35.18 -13.73 44.01
N ASP A 72 35.93 -12.81 44.62
CA ASP A 72 37.23 -13.09 45.22
C ASP A 72 37.14 -14.18 46.30
N GLY A 73 36.12 -14.13 47.15
CA GLY A 73 35.88 -15.11 48.20
C GLY A 73 35.50 -16.50 47.67
N ARG A 74 34.84 -16.56 46.52
CA ARG A 74 34.35 -17.80 45.90
C ARG A 74 35.38 -18.46 44.97
N LEU A 75 36.03 -17.68 44.12
CA LEU A 75 36.88 -18.16 43.03
C LEU A 75 38.38 -17.96 43.31
N GLY A 76 38.72 -17.15 44.32
CA GLY A 76 40.08 -16.70 44.61
C GLY A 76 40.44 -15.43 43.85
N ALA A 77 41.16 -14.52 44.51
CA ALA A 77 41.52 -13.22 43.94
C ALA A 77 42.44 -13.30 42.70
N ALA A 78 43.32 -14.32 42.63
CA ALA A 78 44.23 -14.47 41.49
C ALA A 78 43.50 -14.90 40.19
N PRO A 79 42.61 -15.90 40.19
CA PRO A 79 41.77 -16.20 39.02
C PRO A 79 40.87 -15.05 38.57
N VAL A 80 40.24 -14.31 39.50
CA VAL A 80 39.40 -13.14 39.19
C VAL A 80 40.23 -12.04 38.52
N ARG A 81 41.40 -11.71 39.09
CA ARG A 81 42.30 -10.71 38.52
C ARG A 81 42.82 -11.12 37.13
N ALA A 82 43.14 -12.39 36.92
CA ALA A 82 43.59 -12.89 35.61
C ALA A 82 42.51 -12.76 34.53
N ALA A 83 41.25 -13.07 34.87
CA ALA A 83 40.12 -12.91 33.96
C ALA A 83 39.88 -11.43 33.60
N LEU A 84 39.89 -10.52 34.59
CA LEU A 84 39.74 -9.09 34.35
C LEU A 84 40.89 -8.48 33.55
N LEU A 85 42.12 -8.96 33.74
CA LEU A 85 43.29 -8.53 32.95
C LEU A 85 43.19 -8.98 31.49
N THR A 86 42.77 -10.22 31.27
CA THR A 86 42.50 -10.75 29.93
C THR A 86 41.37 -9.99 29.27
N PHE A 87 40.30 -9.69 30.01
CA PHE A 87 39.19 -8.85 29.57
C PHE A 87 39.63 -7.45 29.18
N ALA A 88 40.36 -6.72 30.04
CA ALA A 88 40.86 -5.39 29.73
C ALA A 88 41.82 -5.36 28.50
N SER A 89 42.43 -6.50 28.17
CA SER A 89 43.28 -6.63 26.98
C SER A 89 42.50 -6.96 25.72
N ALA A 90 41.53 -7.88 25.82
CA ALA A 90 40.66 -8.33 24.74
C ALA A 90 39.56 -7.32 24.38
N PHE A 91 39.09 -6.56 25.36
CA PHE A 91 38.07 -5.52 25.27
C PHE A 91 38.65 -4.18 25.78
N PRO A 92 39.67 -3.61 25.11
CA PRO A 92 40.42 -2.49 25.65
C PRO A 92 39.59 -1.20 25.71
N THR A 93 39.74 -0.40 26.77
CA THR A 93 39.29 1.01 26.73
C THR A 93 40.10 1.81 25.72
N LYS A 94 39.65 3.01 25.33
CA LYS A 94 40.36 3.84 24.35
C LYS A 94 41.84 4.10 24.72
N PRO A 95 42.20 4.44 25.98
CA PRO A 95 43.60 4.59 26.38
C PRO A 95 44.43 3.31 26.28
N ILE A 96 43.85 2.13 26.56
CA ILE A 96 44.54 0.84 26.43
C ILE A 96 44.76 0.49 24.96
N TYR A 97 43.76 0.74 24.12
CA TYR A 97 43.82 0.46 22.69
C TYR A 97 44.86 1.34 21.98
N GLU A 98 44.91 2.63 22.32
CA GLU A 98 45.89 3.59 21.79
C GLU A 98 47.30 3.42 22.39
N GLY A 99 47.51 2.47 23.30
CA GLY A 99 48.80 2.21 23.96
C GLY A 99 49.23 3.29 24.96
N LYS A 100 48.31 4.17 25.39
CA LYS A 100 48.56 5.23 26.37
C LYS A 100 48.61 4.71 27.82
N THR A 101 48.01 3.57 28.10
CA THR A 101 47.99 2.93 29.43
C THR A 101 48.02 1.41 29.27
N LYS A 102 48.77 0.69 30.09
CA LYS A 102 48.75 -0.79 30.08
C LYS A 102 47.51 -1.33 30.79
N ALA A 103 47.04 -2.53 30.42
CA ALA A 103 45.86 -3.15 31.03
C ALA A 103 46.06 -3.39 32.54
N GLU A 104 47.27 -3.72 32.97
CA GLU A 104 47.64 -3.87 34.38
C GLU A 104 47.53 -2.54 35.14
N GLU A 105 48.10 -1.47 34.56
CA GLU A 105 48.08 -0.12 35.13
C GLU A 105 46.65 0.43 35.22
N TYR A 106 45.82 0.14 34.22
CA TYR A 106 44.41 0.50 34.22
C TYR A 106 43.62 -0.21 35.33
N LEU A 107 43.82 -1.51 35.50
CA LEU A 107 43.17 -2.28 36.56
C LEU A 107 43.64 -1.86 37.97
N ASP A 108 44.91 -1.49 38.12
CA ASP A 108 45.44 -1.03 39.40
C ASP A 108 45.01 0.41 39.74
N SER A 109 44.75 1.25 38.73
CA SER A 109 44.24 2.61 38.90
C SER A 109 42.72 2.71 39.04
N THR A 110 41.99 1.64 38.71
CA THR A 110 40.53 1.53 38.82
C THR A 110 40.18 0.51 39.91
N PRO A 111 40.31 0.85 41.20
CA PRO A 111 40.17 -0.13 42.26
C PRO A 111 38.74 -0.69 42.30
N LEU A 112 38.60 -2.00 42.04
CA LEU A 112 37.36 -2.77 42.23
C LEU A 112 36.85 -2.74 43.68
N ARG A 113 37.70 -2.31 44.63
CA ARG A 113 37.42 -2.24 46.07
C ARG A 113 37.34 -0.79 46.52
N LEU A 114 36.30 -0.44 47.27
CA LEU A 114 36.33 0.74 48.13
C LEU A 114 37.16 0.40 49.39
N PRO A 115 38.16 1.22 49.80
CA PRO A 115 38.90 0.99 51.04
C PRO A 115 37.94 1.04 52.24
N PRO A 116 38.15 0.20 53.29
CA PRO A 116 37.23 0.13 54.43
C PRO A 116 37.03 1.44 55.22
N HIS A 117 37.87 2.47 55.03
CA HIS A 117 37.83 3.73 55.81
C HIS A 117 38.21 4.99 55.00
N SER A 118 37.76 5.12 53.76
CA SER A 118 37.99 6.35 52.98
C SER A 118 36.90 7.41 53.25
N GLU A 119 37.19 8.40 54.10
CA GLU A 119 36.39 9.61 54.28
C GLU A 119 36.36 10.52 53.03
N ASN A 120 37.07 10.16 51.95
CA ASN A 120 37.02 10.84 50.65
C ASN A 120 36.05 10.17 49.67
N LEU A 121 34.78 10.05 50.07
CA LEU A 121 33.68 9.61 49.19
C LEU A 121 33.51 10.49 47.92
N GLY A 122 34.02 11.73 47.94
CA GLY A 122 33.85 12.69 46.85
C GLY A 122 34.87 12.63 45.71
N ARG A 123 36.04 11.99 45.87
CA ARG A 123 37.13 12.04 44.86
C ARG A 123 37.26 10.81 43.98
N VAL A 124 36.87 9.62 44.44
CA VAL A 124 36.88 8.39 43.61
C VAL A 124 35.64 8.32 42.71
N ALA A 125 34.54 8.94 43.14
CA ALA A 125 33.31 9.06 42.34
C ALA A 125 33.38 10.12 41.22
N GLN A 126 34.47 10.89 41.11
CA GLN A 126 34.63 11.97 40.13
C GLN A 126 35.70 11.71 39.06
N ALA A 127 36.29 10.52 39.00
CA ALA A 127 37.08 10.10 37.84
C ALA A 127 36.13 9.74 36.67
N GLU A 128 35.57 10.77 36.04
CA GLU A 128 34.96 10.76 34.69
C GLU A 128 34.00 9.62 34.32
N GLY A 129 33.00 9.29 35.16
CA GLY A 129 31.74 8.66 34.72
C GLY A 129 31.83 7.48 33.74
N GLY A 130 32.80 6.57 33.92
CA GLY A 130 32.95 5.33 33.14
C GLY A 130 32.52 4.10 33.93
N MET A 131 32.03 3.06 33.24
CA MET A 131 31.72 1.75 33.84
C MET A 131 33.00 1.00 34.24
N GLN A 132 32.91 0.16 35.27
CA GLN A 132 34.03 -0.67 35.71
C GLN A 132 34.19 -1.95 34.86
N PRO A 133 35.38 -2.56 34.78
CA PRO A 133 35.63 -3.77 33.97
C PRO A 133 34.67 -4.94 34.26
N LEU A 134 34.19 -5.06 35.50
CA LEU A 134 33.25 -6.11 35.90
C LEU A 134 31.84 -5.89 35.33
N GLU A 135 31.41 -4.63 35.19
CA GLU A 135 30.13 -4.25 34.59
C GLU A 135 30.13 -4.53 33.08
N GLU A 136 31.21 -4.14 32.40
CA GLU A 136 31.41 -4.40 30.97
C GLU A 136 31.48 -5.91 30.67
N LEU A 137 32.15 -6.69 31.51
CA LEU A 137 32.24 -8.15 31.37
C LEU A 137 30.85 -8.80 31.41
N LEU A 138 29.95 -8.32 32.29
CA LEU A 138 28.57 -8.78 32.33
C LEU A 138 27.81 -8.40 31.05
N LEU A 139 27.99 -7.19 30.54
CA LEU A 139 27.33 -6.75 29.30
C LEU A 139 27.80 -7.56 28.09
N VAL A 140 29.10 -7.83 27.96
CA VAL A 140 29.64 -8.69 26.89
C VAL A 140 28.99 -10.07 26.94
N ASN A 141 28.88 -10.67 28.13
CA ASN A 141 28.19 -11.95 28.29
C ASN A 141 26.72 -11.91 27.85
N LEU A 142 26.00 -10.83 28.19
CA LEU A 142 24.60 -10.66 27.78
C LEU A 142 24.43 -10.59 26.26
N HIS A 143 25.37 -9.96 25.55
CA HIS A 143 25.36 -9.92 24.09
C HIS A 143 25.66 -11.30 23.47
N ASN A 144 26.69 -12.00 23.95
CA ASN A 144 27.06 -13.33 23.42
C ASN A 144 26.02 -14.42 23.73
N THR A 145 25.25 -14.26 24.81
CA THR A 145 24.16 -15.19 25.17
C THR A 145 22.81 -14.81 24.54
N ASN A 146 22.73 -13.71 23.80
CA ASN A 146 21.53 -13.26 23.10
C ASN A 146 21.41 -13.94 21.72
N PRO A 147 20.44 -14.84 21.48
CA PRO A 147 20.38 -15.56 20.21
C PRO A 147 20.07 -14.64 19.01
N ALA A 148 19.43 -13.49 19.23
CA ALA A 148 19.17 -12.51 18.17
C ALA A 148 20.43 -11.73 17.74
N ALA A 149 21.50 -11.76 18.54
CA ALA A 149 22.78 -11.11 18.25
C ALA A 149 23.82 -12.06 17.61
N GLN A 150 23.43 -13.30 17.27
CA GLN A 150 24.36 -14.34 16.82
C GLN A 150 25.14 -13.96 15.55
N THR A 151 24.55 -13.17 14.65
CA THR A 151 25.20 -12.68 13.42
C THR A 151 26.20 -11.54 13.70
N LEU A 152 26.24 -11.04 14.93
CA LEU A 152 27.03 -9.88 15.37
C LEU A 152 28.09 -10.26 16.42
N THR A 153 28.35 -11.56 16.62
CA THR A 153 29.31 -12.07 17.62
C THR A 153 30.73 -11.57 17.41
N GLU A 154 31.14 -11.26 16.18
CA GLU A 154 32.46 -10.66 15.91
C GLU A 154 32.70 -9.34 16.69
N LEU A 155 31.63 -8.58 16.99
CA LEU A 155 31.71 -7.34 17.76
C LEU A 155 32.04 -7.58 19.25
N PHE A 156 31.69 -8.76 19.75
CA PHE A 156 31.76 -9.13 21.17
C PHE A 156 32.51 -10.45 21.42
N ASP A 157 33.39 -10.86 20.50
CA ASP A 157 34.12 -12.13 20.57
C ASP A 157 34.86 -12.32 21.91
N ASP A 158 34.33 -13.22 22.74
CA ASP A 158 34.85 -13.55 24.07
C ASP A 158 35.68 -14.84 24.09
N GLN A 159 36.02 -15.41 22.94
CA GLN A 159 36.93 -16.57 22.84
C GLN A 159 38.23 -16.39 23.65
N PRO A 160 38.89 -15.20 23.71
CA PRO A 160 40.07 -15.01 24.55
C PRO A 160 39.84 -15.23 26.05
N LEU A 161 38.59 -15.19 26.52
CA LEU A 161 38.22 -15.29 27.94
C LEU A 161 37.91 -16.73 28.37
N GLU A 162 37.66 -17.65 27.44
CA GLU A 162 37.26 -19.05 27.72
C GLU A 162 38.26 -19.78 28.63
N GLN A 163 39.56 -19.44 28.55
CA GLN A 163 40.63 -20.04 29.35
C GLN A 163 40.77 -19.42 30.75
N THR A 164 39.90 -18.48 31.12
CA THR A 164 39.93 -17.74 32.39
C THR A 164 38.78 -18.14 33.32
N ALA A 165 38.65 -17.47 34.47
CA ALA A 165 37.51 -17.66 35.37
C ALA A 165 36.21 -16.98 34.87
N TYR A 166 36.16 -16.48 33.64
CA TYR A 166 35.06 -15.68 33.06
C TYR A 166 33.66 -16.29 33.25
N GLU A 167 33.43 -17.54 32.81
CA GLU A 167 32.11 -18.18 32.97
C GLU A 167 31.67 -18.27 34.43
N LYS A 168 32.60 -18.71 35.30
CA LYS A 168 32.35 -18.81 36.75
C LYS A 168 32.13 -17.46 37.41
N MET A 169 32.73 -16.39 36.88
CA MET A 169 32.50 -15.02 37.34
C MET A 169 31.09 -14.55 36.98
N VAL A 170 30.62 -14.82 35.76
CA VAL A 170 29.24 -14.50 35.34
C VAL A 170 28.22 -15.26 36.20
N GLU A 171 28.41 -16.56 36.42
CA GLU A 171 27.58 -17.36 37.33
C GLU A 171 27.58 -16.78 38.75
N GLY A 172 28.75 -16.43 39.27
CA GLY A 172 28.89 -15.81 40.59
C GLY A 172 28.22 -14.45 40.70
N LEU A 173 28.21 -13.63 39.64
CA LEU A 173 27.48 -12.37 39.59
C LEU A 173 25.96 -12.59 39.63
N ALA A 174 25.45 -13.55 38.86
CA ALA A 174 24.03 -13.90 38.87
C ALA A 174 23.58 -14.35 40.27
N GLU A 175 24.37 -15.21 40.93
CA GLU A 175 24.09 -15.66 42.29
C GLU A 175 24.16 -14.52 43.32
N TYR A 176 25.16 -13.64 43.22
CA TYR A 176 25.27 -12.48 44.10
C TYR A 176 24.03 -11.58 44.01
N PHE A 177 23.62 -11.21 42.79
CA PHE A 177 22.46 -10.34 42.59
C PHE A 177 21.12 -11.03 42.87
N ALA A 178 21.04 -12.35 42.78
CA ALA A 178 19.87 -13.10 43.25
C ALA A 178 19.79 -13.15 44.79
N ALA A 179 20.93 -13.34 45.46
CA ALA A 179 21.00 -13.45 46.93
C ALA A 179 20.88 -12.10 47.65
N THR A 180 21.41 -11.03 47.06
CA THR A 180 21.39 -9.68 47.65
C THR A 180 20.11 -8.91 47.41
N GLY A 181 19.11 -9.52 46.74
CA GLY A 181 17.90 -8.87 46.23
C GLY A 181 17.48 -7.63 47.00
N ASP A 182 17.52 -6.46 46.34
CA ASP A 182 17.44 -5.19 47.07
C ASP A 182 16.55 -4.14 46.39
N GLY A 183 15.84 -3.38 47.23
CA GLY A 183 15.42 -2.03 46.88
C GLY A 183 14.11 -1.82 46.11
N GLY A 184 13.04 -2.58 46.36
CA GLY A 184 11.68 -2.16 45.98
C GLY A 184 11.19 -2.54 44.57
N ARG A 185 11.66 -3.67 44.03
CA ARG A 185 11.23 -4.23 42.72
C ARG A 185 10.29 -5.42 42.89
N ARG A 186 9.61 -5.86 41.82
CA ARG A 186 8.68 -7.02 41.85
C ARG A 186 9.36 -8.21 42.55
N ARG A 187 8.65 -8.85 43.47
CA ARG A 187 9.16 -9.96 44.29
C ARG A 187 9.80 -11.05 43.42
N GLY A 188 11.12 -11.22 43.52
CA GLY A 188 11.84 -12.42 43.06
C GLY A 188 12.71 -12.29 41.79
N GLU A 189 12.81 -11.12 41.16
CA GLU A 189 13.62 -10.93 39.93
C GLU A 189 14.99 -10.30 40.26
N SER A 190 16.10 -10.94 39.86
CA SER A 190 17.46 -10.42 40.06
C SER A 190 17.83 -9.35 39.02
N LEU A 191 18.91 -8.60 39.25
CA LEU A 191 19.45 -7.65 38.25
C LEU A 191 19.77 -8.34 36.92
N VAL A 192 20.36 -9.54 36.98
CA VAL A 192 20.73 -10.31 35.79
C VAL A 192 19.49 -10.80 35.05
N ASP A 193 18.44 -11.22 35.77
CA ASP A 193 17.16 -11.61 35.15
C ASP A 193 16.53 -10.43 34.40
N MET A 194 16.52 -9.25 35.02
CA MET A 194 15.99 -8.03 34.41
C MET A 194 16.74 -7.70 33.11
N LEU A 195 18.09 -7.75 33.12
CA LEU A 195 18.89 -7.44 31.93
C LEU A 195 18.74 -8.50 30.82
N ARG A 196 18.48 -9.77 31.17
CA ARG A 196 18.19 -10.85 30.20
C ARG A 196 16.76 -10.85 29.69
N ALA A 197 15.85 -10.18 30.38
CA ALA A 197 14.42 -10.25 30.09
C ALA A 197 14.03 -9.90 28.64
N PRO A 198 14.63 -8.89 27.97
CA PRO A 198 14.36 -8.64 26.56
C PRO A 198 14.70 -9.85 25.67
N ALA A 199 15.91 -10.39 25.82
CA ALA A 199 16.37 -11.55 25.05
C ALA A 199 15.56 -12.82 25.34
N LEU A 200 15.03 -12.98 26.56
CA LEU A 200 14.13 -14.10 26.88
C LEU A 200 12.73 -13.92 26.29
N ALA A 201 12.21 -12.70 26.26
CA ALA A 201 10.89 -12.40 25.71
C ALA A 201 10.85 -12.50 24.19
N SER A 202 11.97 -12.19 23.51
CA SER A 202 12.10 -12.29 22.05
C SER A 202 13.49 -12.83 21.65
N PRO A 203 13.72 -14.15 21.78
CA PRO A 203 15.05 -14.74 21.60
C PRO A 203 15.65 -14.58 20.21
N HIS A 204 14.81 -14.49 19.18
CA HIS A 204 15.24 -14.47 17.78
C HIS A 204 14.82 -13.19 17.04
N SER A 205 14.46 -12.12 17.76
CA SER A 205 14.02 -10.86 17.15
C SER A 205 14.54 -9.66 17.93
N LEU A 206 15.47 -8.91 17.33
CA LEU A 206 15.93 -7.63 17.87
C LEU A 206 14.79 -6.60 17.92
N GLU A 207 13.86 -6.63 16.94
CA GLU A 207 12.66 -5.80 16.96
C GLU A 207 11.79 -6.09 18.20
N GLY A 208 11.53 -7.37 18.49
CA GLY A 208 10.75 -7.77 19.68
C GLY A 208 11.46 -7.41 20.99
N GLN A 209 12.80 -7.42 21.01
CA GLN A 209 13.58 -6.95 22.17
C GLN A 209 13.45 -5.44 22.38
N LEU A 210 13.52 -4.64 21.31
CA LEU A 210 13.28 -3.19 21.37
C LEU A 210 11.86 -2.88 21.85
N GLU A 211 10.84 -3.60 21.36
CA GLU A 211 9.46 -3.44 21.80
C GLU A 211 9.31 -3.73 23.30
N TYR A 212 9.93 -4.81 23.79
CA TYR A 212 9.95 -5.13 25.22
C TYR A 212 10.58 -3.99 26.04
N ILE A 213 11.72 -3.46 25.58
CA ILE A 213 12.43 -2.37 26.24
C ILE A 213 11.57 -1.11 26.30
N ILE A 214 10.89 -0.74 25.22
CA ILE A 214 9.99 0.43 25.19
C ILE A 214 8.85 0.23 26.19
N GLN A 215 8.18 -0.92 26.16
CA GLN A 215 7.03 -1.20 27.02
C GLN A 215 7.38 -1.28 28.51
N ARG A 216 8.56 -1.81 28.85
CA ARG A 216 8.96 -2.07 30.24
C ARG A 216 9.85 -0.99 30.84
N TRP A 217 10.73 -0.40 30.04
CA TRP A 217 11.76 0.55 30.49
C TRP A 217 11.59 1.96 29.92
N GLY A 218 10.61 2.21 29.04
CA GLY A 218 10.43 3.51 28.37
C GLY A 218 10.36 4.70 29.34
N SER A 219 9.66 4.58 30.46
CA SER A 219 9.57 5.62 31.49
C SER A 219 10.90 5.93 32.17
N VAL A 220 11.80 4.94 32.21
CA VAL A 220 13.15 5.07 32.78
C VAL A 220 14.09 5.71 31.75
N LEU A 221 13.97 5.34 30.48
CA LEU A 221 14.89 5.75 29.42
C LEU A 221 14.68 7.20 28.94
N GLY A 222 13.46 7.73 29.07
CA GLY A 222 13.10 9.09 28.63
C GLY A 222 12.66 9.16 27.16
N GLU A 223 11.89 10.19 26.82
CA GLU A 223 11.18 10.30 25.55
C GLU A 223 12.11 10.34 24.32
N GLU A 224 13.23 11.06 24.40
CA GLU A 224 14.22 11.15 23.31
C GLU A 224 14.82 9.78 22.98
N PHE A 225 15.15 8.99 24.00
CA PHE A 225 15.71 7.65 23.82
C PHE A 225 14.66 6.66 23.29
N VAL A 226 13.41 6.75 23.79
CA VAL A 226 12.29 5.95 23.25
C VAL A 226 12.07 6.25 21.76
N THR A 227 12.19 7.50 21.34
CA THR A 227 12.10 7.87 19.91
C THR A 227 13.21 7.21 19.08
N ARG A 228 14.44 7.13 19.61
CA ARG A 228 15.54 6.40 18.95
C ARG A 228 15.25 4.89 18.85
N LEU A 229 14.68 4.27 19.89
CA LEU A 229 14.29 2.86 19.88
C LEU A 229 13.20 2.58 18.84
N LEU A 230 12.18 3.44 18.77
CA LEU A 230 11.12 3.34 17.76
C LEU A 230 11.68 3.42 16.33
N ARG A 231 12.61 4.36 16.07
CA ARG A 231 13.31 4.43 14.77
C ARG A 231 14.16 3.20 14.47
N ALA A 232 14.81 2.61 15.47
CA ALA A 232 15.56 1.38 15.27
C ALA A 232 14.66 0.21 14.84
N MET A 233 13.45 0.10 15.41
CA MET A 233 12.46 -0.88 14.94
C MET A 233 12.10 -0.63 13.47
N ASP A 234 11.90 0.62 13.07
CA ASP A 234 11.63 0.96 11.67
C ASP A 234 12.77 0.52 10.74
N PHE A 235 14.03 0.76 11.12
CA PHE A 235 15.19 0.35 10.32
C PHE A 235 15.31 -1.18 10.18
N VAL A 236 15.01 -1.94 11.25
CA VAL A 236 14.99 -3.41 11.19
C VAL A 236 13.92 -3.89 10.21
N ARG A 237 12.72 -3.29 10.24
CA ARG A 237 11.64 -3.61 9.29
C ARG A 237 12.01 -3.27 7.85
N GLU A 238 12.62 -2.10 7.60
CA GLU A 238 13.08 -1.70 6.27
C GLU A 238 14.10 -2.67 5.67
N ASP A 239 15.09 -3.11 6.46
CA ASP A 239 16.12 -4.05 5.99
C ASP A 239 15.53 -5.44 5.68
N ALA A 240 14.48 -5.86 6.42
CA ALA A 240 13.75 -7.09 6.10
C ALA A 240 13.01 -6.98 4.76
N VAL A 241 12.30 -5.87 4.53
CA VAL A 241 11.59 -5.59 3.27
C VAL A 241 12.56 -5.55 2.08
N ARG A 242 13.68 -4.85 2.21
CA ARG A 242 14.68 -4.74 1.14
C ARG A 242 15.26 -6.10 0.73
N ARG A 243 15.53 -6.99 1.70
CA ARG A 243 16.18 -8.29 1.44
C ARG A 243 15.24 -9.34 0.89
N GLN A 244 14.01 -9.39 1.39
CA GLN A 244 13.07 -10.47 1.05
C GLN A 244 12.12 -10.06 -0.08
N GLY A 245 12.04 -8.77 -0.41
CA GLY A 245 10.89 -8.21 -1.11
C GLY A 245 9.65 -8.29 -0.24
N HIS A 246 8.64 -7.48 -0.53
CA HIS A 246 7.32 -7.77 0.02
C HIS A 246 6.80 -9.07 -0.62
N SER A 247 6.29 -9.99 0.20
CA SER A 247 5.47 -11.10 -0.28
C SER A 247 4.34 -10.54 -1.15
N GLU A 248 3.95 -11.22 -2.24
CA GLU A 248 2.85 -10.80 -3.11
C GLU A 248 1.68 -10.30 -2.27
N PHE A 249 1.46 -8.98 -2.26
CA PHE A 249 0.28 -8.39 -1.65
C PHE A 249 -0.90 -8.87 -2.49
N LYS A 250 -1.50 -9.99 -2.11
CA LYS A 250 -2.82 -10.38 -2.62
C LYS A 250 -3.81 -9.52 -1.86
N PRO A 251 -4.41 -8.48 -2.46
CA PRO A 251 -5.49 -7.78 -1.81
C PRO A 251 -6.59 -8.81 -1.55
N THR A 252 -6.73 -9.24 -0.30
CA THR A 252 -7.93 -9.96 0.11
C THR A 252 -9.07 -8.96 0.00
N ALA A 253 -10.07 -9.29 -0.83
CA ALA A 253 -11.29 -8.51 -0.90
C ALA A 253 -11.97 -8.62 0.48
N GLU A 254 -11.70 -7.64 1.33
CA GLU A 254 -12.30 -7.54 2.65
C GLU A 254 -13.67 -6.89 2.56
N VAL A 255 -14.56 -7.24 3.49
CA VAL A 255 -15.87 -6.61 3.57
C VAL A 255 -15.67 -5.19 4.09
N PRO A 256 -16.15 -4.14 3.39
CA PRO A 256 -16.07 -2.78 3.88
C PRO A 256 -16.66 -2.68 5.29
N THR A 257 -15.85 -2.15 6.22
CA THR A 257 -16.29 -1.76 7.55
C THR A 257 -16.13 -0.26 7.68
N TYR A 258 -17.22 0.45 7.95
CA TYR A 258 -17.23 1.92 8.04
C TYR A 258 -16.79 2.43 9.42
N ALA A 259 -15.83 1.74 10.04
CA ALA A 259 -15.30 2.05 11.36
C ALA A 259 -13.78 2.29 11.26
N GLY A 260 -13.30 3.45 11.70
CA GLY A 260 -11.86 3.73 11.85
C GLY A 260 -11.36 5.07 11.31
N TYR A 261 -12.11 5.75 10.44
CA TYR A 261 -11.78 7.07 9.91
C TYR A 261 -12.76 8.14 10.42
N PRO A 262 -12.30 9.39 10.67
CA PRO A 262 -13.21 10.52 10.85
C PRO A 262 -13.88 10.86 9.51
N GLU A 263 -14.90 10.08 9.15
CA GLU A 263 -15.66 10.23 7.91
C GLU A 263 -16.81 11.23 8.11
N TYR A 264 -16.57 12.47 7.69
CA TYR A 264 -17.63 13.45 7.54
C TYR A 264 -18.11 13.50 6.09
N GLU A 265 -19.36 13.89 5.91
CA GLU A 265 -20.02 13.93 4.61
C GLU A 265 -19.68 15.23 3.85
N ARG A 266 -19.11 15.08 2.65
CA ARG A 266 -18.74 16.15 1.71
C ARG A 266 -18.70 15.64 0.25
N TYR A 267 -19.79 14.99 -0.17
CA TYR A 267 -19.95 14.49 -1.54
C TYR A 267 -19.88 15.61 -2.59
N SER A 268 -19.30 15.29 -3.74
CA SER A 268 -19.46 16.12 -4.94
C SER A 268 -20.81 15.87 -5.61
N PRO A 269 -21.48 16.92 -6.11
CA PRO A 269 -22.73 16.78 -6.82
C PRO A 269 -22.50 16.12 -8.19
N ASP A 270 -23.30 15.10 -8.50
CA ASP A 270 -23.26 14.48 -9.82
C ASP A 270 -24.03 15.33 -10.85
N LYS A 271 -23.54 15.37 -12.09
CA LYS A 271 -24.31 15.83 -13.25
C LYS A 271 -25.21 14.71 -13.76
N GLU A 272 -26.26 15.07 -14.49
CA GLU A 272 -27.32 14.15 -14.94
C GLU A 272 -26.80 12.96 -15.78
N TRP A 273 -25.68 13.13 -16.50
CA TRP A 273 -25.06 12.05 -17.26
C TRP A 273 -24.19 11.10 -16.41
N MET A 274 -23.64 11.54 -15.28
CA MET A 274 -22.61 10.82 -14.52
C MET A 274 -23.11 9.49 -13.90
N PRO A 275 -24.32 9.41 -13.30
CA PRO A 275 -24.87 8.13 -12.81
C PRO A 275 -25.13 7.11 -13.91
N ARG A 276 -25.36 7.58 -15.15
CA ARG A 276 -25.74 6.74 -16.29
C ARG A 276 -24.57 6.39 -17.21
N LEU A 277 -23.35 6.71 -16.81
CA LEU A 277 -22.16 6.40 -17.58
C LEU A 277 -21.97 4.88 -17.66
N VAL A 278 -21.70 4.37 -18.86
CA VAL A 278 -21.24 3.00 -19.12
C VAL A 278 -19.89 3.11 -19.80
N LEU A 279 -18.84 2.66 -19.12
CA LEU A 279 -17.46 2.87 -19.54
C LEU A 279 -16.89 1.58 -20.16
N ILE A 280 -16.18 1.71 -21.28
CA ILE A 280 -15.32 0.64 -21.81
C ILE A 280 -13.88 1.11 -21.86
N ALA A 281 -12.97 0.29 -21.34
CA ALA A 281 -11.53 0.50 -21.36
C ALA A 281 -10.91 -0.13 -22.62
N LYS A 282 -10.05 0.62 -23.32
CA LYS A 282 -9.27 0.15 -24.47
C LYS A 282 -7.84 0.64 -24.34
N ASN A 283 -6.88 -0.29 -24.25
CA ASN A 283 -5.48 0.00 -24.59
C ASN A 283 -5.40 0.55 -26.03
N ALA A 284 -4.98 1.81 -26.18
CA ALA A 284 -5.09 2.54 -27.44
C ALA A 284 -4.30 1.86 -28.56
N TYR A 285 -3.03 1.54 -28.34
CA TYR A 285 -2.16 0.94 -29.37
C TYR A 285 -2.65 -0.45 -29.79
N VAL A 286 -2.99 -1.29 -28.81
CA VAL A 286 -3.53 -2.63 -29.10
C VAL A 286 -4.85 -2.55 -29.85
N TRP A 287 -5.73 -1.63 -29.46
CA TRP A 287 -7.02 -1.45 -30.12
C TRP A 287 -6.85 -0.98 -31.57
N LEU A 288 -5.96 -0.02 -31.84
CA LEU A 288 -5.68 0.46 -33.19
C LEU A 288 -5.10 -0.65 -34.09
N ASP A 289 -4.20 -1.50 -33.58
CA ASP A 289 -3.70 -2.69 -34.29
C ASP A 289 -4.83 -3.69 -34.61
N GLN A 290 -5.71 -3.98 -33.64
CA GLN A 290 -6.86 -4.86 -33.84
C GLN A 290 -7.86 -4.29 -34.86
N LEU A 291 -8.12 -2.97 -34.82
CA LEU A 291 -8.97 -2.30 -35.79
C LEU A 291 -8.34 -2.37 -37.19
N SER A 292 -7.03 -2.20 -37.30
CA SER A 292 -6.33 -2.33 -38.59
C SER A 292 -6.56 -3.70 -39.23
N LYS A 293 -6.48 -4.76 -38.42
CA LYS A 293 -6.78 -6.14 -38.85
C LYS A 293 -8.25 -6.32 -39.22
N LYS A 294 -9.17 -5.80 -38.40
CA LYS A 294 -10.63 -5.91 -38.58
C LYS A 294 -11.11 -5.21 -39.86
N TYR A 295 -10.64 -3.99 -40.12
CA TYR A 295 -11.07 -3.16 -41.24
C TYR A 295 -10.15 -3.26 -42.47
N GLN A 296 -9.08 -4.04 -42.38
CA GLN A 296 -8.09 -4.27 -43.45
C GLN A 296 -7.49 -2.96 -44.01
N CYS A 297 -7.24 -2.00 -43.12
CA CYS A 297 -6.60 -0.71 -43.44
C CYS A 297 -5.63 -0.30 -42.33
N ASP A 298 -4.68 0.60 -42.62
CA ASP A 298 -3.71 1.06 -41.61
C ASP A 298 -4.35 2.08 -40.65
N ILE A 299 -4.63 1.64 -39.43
CA ILE A 299 -5.20 2.44 -38.34
C ILE A 299 -4.12 2.54 -37.26
N SER A 300 -3.32 3.60 -37.34
CA SER A 300 -2.20 3.86 -36.43
C SER A 300 -2.38 5.12 -35.56
N ARG A 301 -3.36 5.98 -35.91
CA ARG A 301 -3.64 7.25 -35.22
C ARG A 301 -5.09 7.31 -34.71
N LEU A 302 -5.34 8.17 -33.73
CA LEU A 302 -6.68 8.31 -33.11
C LEU A 302 -7.75 8.78 -34.10
N ASP A 303 -7.38 9.66 -35.04
CA ASP A 303 -8.26 10.16 -36.11
C ASP A 303 -8.58 9.10 -37.17
N HIS A 304 -7.83 8.00 -37.23
CA HIS A 304 -8.08 6.89 -38.17
C HIS A 304 -9.13 5.89 -37.67
N VAL A 305 -9.57 5.97 -36.40
CA VAL A 305 -10.61 5.08 -35.88
C VAL A 305 -11.89 5.22 -36.75
N PRO A 306 -12.40 4.13 -37.35
CA PRO A 306 -13.56 4.19 -38.23
C PRO A 306 -14.84 4.64 -37.52
N ASP A 307 -15.71 5.33 -38.24
CA ASP A 307 -17.00 5.78 -37.73
C ASP A 307 -17.92 4.60 -37.38
N GLU A 308 -17.84 3.52 -38.16
CA GLU A 308 -18.57 2.28 -37.95
C GLU A 308 -18.22 1.63 -36.61
N GLU A 309 -16.98 1.76 -36.14
CA GLU A 309 -16.57 1.24 -34.84
C GLU A 309 -17.21 2.04 -33.69
N LEU A 310 -17.25 3.37 -33.83
CA LEU A 310 -17.92 4.23 -32.85
C LEU A 310 -19.44 3.96 -32.83
N ASP A 311 -20.04 3.69 -33.99
CA ASP A 311 -21.44 3.29 -34.10
C ASP A 311 -21.71 1.94 -33.41
N ILE A 312 -20.78 0.99 -33.50
CA ILE A 312 -20.88 -0.29 -32.79
C ILE A 312 -20.84 -0.07 -31.27
N LEU A 313 -19.91 0.76 -30.77
CA LEU A 313 -19.83 1.07 -29.34
C LEU A 313 -21.13 1.71 -28.82
N ALA A 314 -21.64 2.72 -29.53
CA ALA A 314 -22.88 3.40 -29.16
C ALA A 314 -24.08 2.43 -29.21
N ARG A 315 -24.18 1.60 -30.26
CA ARG A 315 -25.25 0.60 -30.40
C ARG A 315 -25.23 -0.42 -29.27
N ARG A 316 -24.05 -0.80 -28.78
CA ARG A 316 -23.90 -1.71 -27.63
C ARG A 316 -24.29 -1.07 -26.30
N GLY A 317 -24.45 0.25 -26.24
CA GLY A 317 -24.89 0.99 -25.05
C GLY A 317 -23.76 1.67 -24.27
N PHE A 318 -22.55 1.74 -24.85
CA PHE A 318 -21.43 2.45 -24.23
C PHE A 318 -21.59 3.96 -24.41
N THR A 319 -21.39 4.70 -23.32
CA THR A 319 -21.47 6.17 -23.28
C THR A 319 -20.15 6.81 -22.84
N GLY A 320 -19.16 5.99 -22.48
CA GLY A 320 -17.79 6.39 -22.18
C GLY A 320 -16.77 5.47 -22.83
N LEU A 321 -15.69 6.03 -23.36
CA LEU A 321 -14.55 5.31 -23.91
C LEU A 321 -13.28 5.77 -23.20
N TRP A 322 -12.70 4.90 -22.37
CA TRP A 322 -11.42 5.11 -21.72
C TRP A 322 -10.28 4.57 -22.58
N LEU A 323 -9.42 5.47 -23.03
CA LEU A 323 -8.23 5.13 -23.80
C LEU A 323 -7.00 5.13 -22.90
N ILE A 324 -6.38 3.97 -22.76
CA ILE A 324 -5.19 3.78 -21.92
C ILE A 324 -3.94 4.05 -22.76
N GLY A 325 -3.03 4.83 -22.20
CA GLY A 325 -1.71 5.09 -22.76
C GLY A 325 -1.69 6.11 -23.90
N LEU A 326 -2.50 7.17 -23.79
CA LEU A 326 -2.59 8.30 -24.72
C LEU A 326 -1.37 9.24 -24.68
N TRP A 327 -0.71 9.32 -23.53
CA TRP A 327 0.32 10.30 -23.24
C TRP A 327 1.69 9.92 -23.83
N GLU A 328 2.53 10.92 -24.07
CA GLU A 328 3.92 10.74 -24.49
C GLU A 328 4.72 10.04 -23.38
N ARG A 329 5.36 8.92 -23.72
CA ARG A 329 5.95 8.00 -22.75
C ARG A 329 7.47 8.16 -22.65
N SER A 330 8.02 7.77 -21.50
CA SER A 330 9.46 7.77 -21.20
C SER A 330 10.25 6.87 -22.16
N ARG A 331 11.27 7.41 -22.82
CA ARG A 331 12.18 6.60 -23.66
C ARG A 331 13.11 5.77 -22.81
N ALA A 332 13.51 6.29 -21.64
CA ALA A 332 14.28 5.55 -20.66
C ALA A 332 13.54 4.28 -20.20
N SER A 333 12.23 4.36 -19.91
CA SER A 333 11.39 3.18 -19.60
C SER A 333 11.45 2.13 -20.71
N GLN A 334 11.35 2.55 -21.97
CA GLN A 334 11.46 1.62 -23.10
C GLN A 334 12.82 0.92 -23.14
N ARG A 335 13.93 1.67 -23.02
CA ARG A 335 15.30 1.12 -23.03
C ARG A 335 15.52 0.11 -21.91
N ILE A 336 15.01 0.42 -20.71
CA ILE A 336 15.05 -0.47 -19.55
C ILE A 336 14.39 -1.81 -19.89
N LYS A 337 13.15 -1.80 -20.40
CA LYS A 337 12.40 -3.02 -20.72
C LYS A 337 13.05 -3.86 -21.82
N GLN A 338 13.59 -3.20 -22.85
CA GLN A 338 14.31 -3.86 -23.93
C GLN A 338 15.56 -4.59 -23.42
N ARG A 339 16.33 -3.96 -22.52
CA ARG A 339 17.49 -4.60 -21.88
C ARG A 339 17.12 -5.77 -20.98
N MET A 340 15.94 -5.73 -20.35
CA MET A 340 15.39 -6.84 -19.55
C MET A 340 14.83 -7.99 -20.41
N GLY A 341 15.13 -8.03 -21.72
CA GLY A 341 14.78 -9.13 -22.61
C GLY A 341 13.43 -8.98 -23.32
N GLN A 342 12.83 -7.78 -23.33
CA GLN A 342 11.60 -7.50 -24.05
C GLN A 342 11.86 -6.58 -25.27
N PRO A 343 12.43 -7.08 -26.38
CA PRO A 343 12.85 -6.24 -27.51
C PRO A 343 11.70 -5.45 -28.15
N ASP A 344 10.50 -6.02 -28.15
CA ASP A 344 9.28 -5.43 -28.74
C ASP A 344 8.47 -4.56 -27.74
N ALA A 345 8.92 -4.43 -26.48
CA ALA A 345 8.18 -3.66 -25.48
C ALA A 345 8.22 -2.15 -25.80
N VAL A 346 7.07 -1.49 -25.62
CA VAL A 346 7.04 -0.02 -25.47
C VAL A 346 7.18 0.36 -24.01
N ALA A 347 7.50 1.63 -23.78
CA ALA A 347 7.51 2.23 -22.46
C ALA A 347 6.19 1.95 -21.71
N SER A 348 6.27 1.84 -20.39
CA SER A 348 5.07 1.76 -19.54
C SER A 348 4.13 2.92 -19.85
N ALA A 349 2.84 2.65 -20.03
CA ALA A 349 1.83 3.70 -20.18
C ALA A 349 1.76 4.67 -18.99
N TYR A 350 2.33 4.30 -17.84
CA TYR A 350 2.37 5.13 -16.62
C TYR A 350 3.76 5.72 -16.32
N SER A 351 4.79 5.40 -17.12
CA SER A 351 6.07 6.13 -17.09
C SER A 351 6.02 7.25 -18.12
N LEU A 352 5.51 8.41 -17.69
CA LEU A 352 5.16 9.53 -18.57
C LEU A 352 6.34 10.47 -18.78
N HIS A 353 6.64 10.81 -20.02
CA HIS A 353 7.59 11.89 -20.33
C HIS A 353 6.91 13.26 -20.15
N SER A 354 5.67 13.38 -20.60
CA SER A 354 4.83 14.57 -20.44
C SER A 354 3.34 14.22 -20.58
N TYR A 355 2.46 15.15 -20.26
CA TYR A 355 1.01 15.05 -20.47
C TYR A 355 0.56 15.58 -21.85
N ASP A 356 1.43 15.44 -22.86
CA ASP A 356 1.07 15.64 -24.26
C ASP A 356 0.56 14.33 -24.87
N ILE A 357 -0.35 14.44 -25.85
CA ILE A 357 -0.80 13.27 -26.62
C ILE A 357 0.35 12.77 -27.49
N ALA A 358 0.61 11.46 -27.40
CA ALA A 358 1.75 10.85 -28.07
C ALA A 358 1.78 11.20 -29.57
N GLY A 359 2.96 11.58 -30.05
CA GLY A 359 3.11 12.07 -31.42
C GLY A 359 2.74 11.02 -32.47
N ASP A 360 3.03 9.74 -32.21
CA ASP A 360 2.70 8.62 -33.09
C ASP A 360 1.21 8.23 -33.07
N LEU A 361 0.45 8.63 -32.05
CA LEU A 361 -1.02 8.57 -32.03
C LEU A 361 -1.69 9.74 -32.77
N GLY A 362 -0.88 10.69 -33.25
CA GLY A 362 -1.31 11.85 -34.04
C GLY A 362 -1.51 13.14 -33.26
N GLY A 363 -1.14 13.16 -31.98
CA GLY A 363 -1.15 14.37 -31.14
C GLY A 363 -2.55 14.94 -30.87
N TRP A 364 -2.57 16.19 -30.41
CA TRP A 364 -3.79 16.89 -29.98
C TRP A 364 -4.84 17.04 -31.09
N GLU A 365 -4.43 17.16 -32.37
CA GLU A 365 -5.35 17.26 -33.51
C GLU A 365 -6.14 15.96 -33.70
N ALA A 366 -5.45 14.82 -33.69
CA ALA A 366 -6.08 13.51 -33.85
C ALA A 366 -7.06 13.20 -32.70
N LEU A 367 -6.67 13.54 -31.47
CA LEU A 367 -7.55 13.44 -30.31
C LEU A 367 -8.79 14.33 -30.48
N GLY A 368 -8.62 15.58 -30.89
CA GLY A 368 -9.72 16.52 -31.10
C GLY A 368 -10.75 16.00 -32.10
N ASN A 369 -10.28 15.41 -33.21
CA ASN A 369 -11.11 14.77 -34.22
C ASN A 369 -11.91 13.59 -33.63
N LEU A 370 -11.23 12.63 -33.00
CA LEU A 370 -11.87 11.45 -32.41
C LEU A 370 -12.90 11.85 -31.35
N ARG A 371 -12.53 12.79 -30.48
CA ARG A 371 -13.40 13.31 -29.42
C ARG A 371 -14.70 13.87 -29.98
N TRP A 372 -14.63 14.66 -31.05
CA TRP A 372 -15.81 15.24 -31.68
C TRP A 372 -16.71 14.17 -32.30
N ARG A 373 -16.14 13.21 -33.06
CA ARG A 373 -16.90 12.12 -33.69
C ARG A 373 -17.54 11.16 -32.67
N ALA A 374 -16.86 10.89 -31.57
CA ALA A 374 -17.39 10.11 -30.45
C ALA A 374 -18.54 10.86 -29.74
N TRP A 375 -18.38 12.16 -29.51
CA TRP A 375 -19.40 12.98 -28.87
C TRP A 375 -20.72 13.04 -29.65
N GLN A 376 -20.66 13.09 -30.99
CA GLN A 376 -21.86 13.03 -31.85
C GLN A 376 -22.68 11.75 -31.64
N ARG A 377 -22.06 10.68 -31.13
CA ARG A 377 -22.67 9.39 -30.84
C ARG A 377 -22.98 9.21 -29.34
N GLY A 378 -22.84 10.26 -28.53
CA GLY A 378 -23.08 10.22 -27.10
C GLY A 378 -21.94 9.60 -26.28
N ILE A 379 -20.78 9.35 -26.89
CA ILE A 379 -19.62 8.74 -26.24
C ILE A 379 -18.67 9.84 -25.73
N ARG A 380 -18.42 9.84 -24.42
CA ARG A 380 -17.45 10.70 -23.74
C ARG A 380 -16.08 10.02 -23.69
N LEU A 381 -15.02 10.73 -24.05
CA LEU A 381 -13.68 10.20 -23.87
C LEU A 381 -13.24 10.30 -22.41
N SER A 382 -12.51 9.29 -21.96
CA SER A 382 -11.85 9.21 -20.67
C SER A 382 -10.36 9.00 -20.85
N ALA A 383 -9.56 9.57 -19.97
CA ALA A 383 -8.11 9.39 -19.93
C ALA A 383 -7.65 8.96 -18.54
N ASP A 384 -6.50 8.26 -18.52
CA ASP A 384 -5.73 8.06 -17.30
C ASP A 384 -5.03 9.34 -16.86
N MET A 385 -4.86 9.50 -15.56
CA MET A 385 -3.99 10.49 -14.95
C MET A 385 -3.14 9.79 -13.88
N VAL A 386 -1.82 9.95 -13.94
CA VAL A 386 -0.85 9.36 -13.01
C VAL A 386 -0.20 10.48 -12.20
N PRO A 387 -0.84 10.93 -11.11
CA PRO A 387 -0.35 12.11 -10.37
C PRO A 387 0.80 11.79 -9.41
N ASN A 388 1.04 10.53 -9.06
CA ASN A 388 2.00 10.18 -8.01
C ASN A 388 3.48 10.36 -8.43
N HIS A 389 3.79 10.12 -9.70
CA HIS A 389 5.15 10.09 -10.20
C HIS A 389 5.20 10.49 -11.68
N MET A 390 6.41 10.75 -12.18
CA MET A 390 6.69 10.98 -13.60
C MET A 390 7.71 9.94 -14.10
N GLY A 391 7.91 9.80 -15.41
CA GLY A 391 9.03 9.02 -15.95
C GLY A 391 10.38 9.60 -15.54
N ILE A 392 11.40 8.75 -15.39
CA ILE A 392 12.75 9.19 -14.93
C ILE A 392 13.41 10.21 -15.85
N ASP A 393 13.05 10.21 -17.15
CA ASP A 393 13.52 11.15 -18.18
C ASP A 393 12.44 12.17 -18.56
N SER A 394 11.42 12.37 -17.72
CA SER A 394 10.37 13.35 -17.96
C SER A 394 10.91 14.78 -17.96
N THR A 395 10.22 15.67 -18.67
CA THR A 395 10.54 17.10 -18.69
C THR A 395 10.60 17.68 -17.27
N TRP A 396 9.74 17.20 -16.37
CA TRP A 396 9.71 17.66 -14.98
C TRP A 396 10.97 17.28 -14.21
N VAL A 397 11.49 16.05 -14.38
CA VAL A 397 12.74 15.64 -13.71
C VAL A 397 13.92 16.50 -14.17
N ILE A 398 13.97 16.85 -15.46
CA ILE A 398 15.06 17.66 -16.01
C ILE A 398 14.93 19.14 -15.63
N GLU A 399 13.72 19.70 -15.65
CA GLU A 399 13.52 21.15 -15.47
C GLU A 399 13.29 21.54 -14.01
N HIS A 400 12.66 20.65 -13.25
CA HIS A 400 12.30 20.84 -11.85
C HIS A 400 12.71 19.63 -10.99
N PRO A 401 14.00 19.25 -10.96
CA PRO A 401 14.48 18.13 -10.16
C PRO A 401 14.23 18.30 -8.65
N ASP A 402 13.97 19.53 -8.20
CA ASP A 402 13.59 19.83 -6.83
C ASP A 402 12.14 19.41 -6.52
N TRP A 403 11.24 19.23 -7.49
CA TRP A 403 9.88 18.73 -7.22
C TRP A 403 9.83 17.25 -6.81
N PHE A 404 10.95 16.54 -6.86
CA PHE A 404 11.04 15.11 -6.60
C PHE A 404 11.72 14.83 -5.26
N LEU A 405 11.30 13.73 -4.62
CA LEU A 405 11.97 13.23 -3.43
C LEU A 405 13.39 12.84 -3.78
N SER A 406 14.37 13.46 -3.14
CA SER A 406 15.78 13.26 -3.48
C SER A 406 16.71 13.38 -2.27
N LEU A 407 17.92 12.82 -2.44
CA LEU A 407 19.04 12.93 -1.53
C LEU A 407 20.25 13.52 -2.27
N ASP A 408 21.13 14.21 -1.54
CA ASP A 408 22.41 14.67 -2.10
C ASP A 408 23.48 13.56 -2.12
N GLN A 409 23.25 12.43 -1.44
CA GLN A 409 24.14 11.26 -1.39
C GLN A 409 23.33 9.95 -1.51
N PRO A 410 23.95 8.85 -1.98
CA PRO A 410 23.28 7.55 -2.04
C PRO A 410 22.79 7.12 -0.65
N PRO A 411 21.58 6.54 -0.53
CA PRO A 411 21.06 6.08 0.76
C PRO A 411 21.84 4.89 1.32
N TYR A 412 22.43 4.06 0.45
CA TYR A 412 23.20 2.88 0.85
C TYR A 412 24.63 2.95 0.31
N PRO A 413 25.66 2.66 1.14
CA PRO A 413 27.06 2.65 0.71
C PRO A 413 27.37 1.64 -0.39
N SER A 414 26.57 0.57 -0.50
CA SER A 414 26.74 -0.48 -1.52
C SER A 414 26.26 -0.06 -2.90
N TYR A 415 25.51 1.04 -3.03
CA TYR A 415 24.99 1.48 -4.33
C TYR A 415 26.10 2.03 -5.21
N ALA A 416 26.16 1.48 -6.42
CA ALA A 416 27.07 1.91 -7.46
C ALA A 416 26.26 2.33 -8.69
N PHE A 417 26.62 3.45 -9.31
CA PHE A 417 25.90 4.04 -10.44
C PHE A 417 26.84 4.16 -11.64
N ASN A 418 27.24 3.01 -12.19
CA ASN A 418 28.13 2.86 -13.34
C ASN A 418 27.41 2.36 -14.59
N SER A 419 26.08 2.21 -14.53
CA SER A 419 25.25 1.87 -15.68
C SER A 419 25.28 2.96 -16.76
N GLU A 420 24.64 2.68 -17.91
CA GLU A 420 24.61 3.64 -19.00
C GLU A 420 23.79 4.89 -18.64
N ASN A 421 24.07 6.00 -19.35
CA ASN A 421 23.19 7.15 -19.32
C ASN A 421 21.91 6.85 -20.10
N LEU A 422 20.76 6.89 -19.43
CA LEU A 422 19.45 6.70 -20.02
C LEU A 422 18.81 7.99 -20.54
N SER A 423 19.36 9.16 -20.21
CA SER A 423 18.85 10.46 -20.65
C SER A 423 19.18 10.73 -22.12
N ASP A 424 18.17 11.10 -22.91
CA ASP A 424 18.35 11.67 -24.26
C ASP A 424 18.56 13.20 -24.21
N ASP A 425 18.31 13.84 -23.06
CA ASP A 425 18.46 15.28 -22.90
C ASP A 425 19.92 15.64 -22.57
N PRO A 426 20.58 16.51 -23.36
CA PRO A 426 21.98 16.85 -23.16
C PRO A 426 22.25 17.65 -21.88
N ARG A 427 21.21 18.14 -21.18
CA ARG A 427 21.34 18.90 -19.91
C ARG A 427 21.67 18.02 -18.72
N ALA A 428 21.35 16.73 -18.76
CA ALA A 428 21.52 15.83 -17.61
C ALA A 428 21.83 14.37 -18.01
N ALA A 429 22.46 13.65 -17.08
CA ALA A 429 22.60 12.20 -17.13
C ALA A 429 21.72 11.53 -16.10
N ILE A 430 21.07 10.44 -16.50
CA ILE A 430 20.24 9.57 -15.67
C ILE A 430 20.89 8.20 -15.66
N VAL A 431 21.30 7.74 -14.48
CA VAL A 431 22.05 6.49 -14.31
C VAL A 431 21.38 5.64 -13.25
N LEU A 432 21.05 4.39 -13.60
CA LEU A 432 20.50 3.42 -12.66
C LEU A 432 21.59 2.78 -11.81
N GLU A 433 21.18 2.21 -10.69
CA GLU A 433 22.05 1.44 -9.81
C GLU A 433 22.47 0.11 -10.48
N ASP A 434 23.69 -0.35 -10.24
CA ASP A 434 24.32 -1.46 -10.98
C ASP A 434 23.63 -2.82 -10.76
N HIS A 435 23.09 -3.08 -9.57
CA HIS A 435 22.36 -4.30 -9.22
C HIS A 435 20.93 -4.30 -9.74
N TYR A 436 20.50 -3.23 -10.40
CA TYR A 436 19.18 -3.13 -11.01
C TYR A 436 18.90 -4.29 -11.99
N TYR A 437 19.83 -4.57 -12.90
CA TYR A 437 19.62 -5.54 -13.98
C TYR A 437 19.73 -7.00 -13.56
N ASN A 438 20.38 -7.28 -12.42
CA ASN A 438 20.56 -8.65 -11.92
C ASN A 438 19.63 -8.99 -10.74
N HIS A 439 18.78 -8.03 -10.33
CA HIS A 439 17.81 -8.16 -9.23
C HIS A 439 18.40 -8.63 -7.90
N SER A 440 19.70 -8.38 -7.65
CA SER A 440 20.30 -8.74 -6.37
C SER A 440 19.98 -7.74 -5.25
N ASP A 441 19.39 -6.59 -5.59
CA ASP A 441 18.89 -5.59 -4.64
C ASP A 441 17.75 -4.77 -5.27
N ALA A 442 16.93 -4.16 -4.42
CA ALA A 442 15.87 -3.25 -4.82
C ALA A 442 16.32 -1.80 -4.68
N ALA A 443 16.99 -1.29 -5.71
CA ALA A 443 17.44 0.09 -5.74
C ALA A 443 16.24 1.05 -5.55
N VAL A 444 16.25 1.84 -4.47
CA VAL A 444 15.16 2.78 -4.17
C VAL A 444 15.33 4.14 -4.86
N VAL A 445 16.50 4.41 -5.43
CA VAL A 445 16.85 5.67 -6.09
C VAL A 445 17.63 5.45 -7.39
N PHE A 446 17.54 6.42 -8.30
CA PHE A 446 18.44 6.57 -9.44
C PHE A 446 19.28 7.85 -9.31
N LYS A 447 20.41 7.91 -10.00
CA LYS A 447 21.29 9.08 -10.01
C LYS A 447 20.91 10.01 -11.16
N LEU A 448 20.65 11.27 -10.82
CA LEU A 448 20.51 12.38 -11.77
C LEU A 448 21.71 13.33 -11.62
N HIS A 449 22.42 13.58 -12.70
CA HIS A 449 23.52 14.54 -12.74
C HIS A 449 23.23 15.64 -13.75
N HIS A 450 23.10 16.88 -13.28
CA HIS A 450 22.90 18.05 -14.14
C HIS A 450 24.23 18.68 -14.53
N TYR A 451 24.56 18.63 -15.82
CA TYR A 451 25.85 19.13 -16.33
C TYR A 451 26.01 20.65 -16.19
N GLN A 452 24.93 21.41 -16.34
CA GLN A 452 24.99 22.89 -16.27
C GLN A 452 25.29 23.42 -14.87
N THR A 453 24.85 22.71 -13.83
CA THR A 453 25.03 23.13 -12.43
C THR A 453 26.05 22.28 -11.68
N ASP A 454 26.63 21.28 -12.35
CA ASP A 454 27.50 20.25 -11.76
C ASP A 454 26.89 19.61 -10.49
N ARG A 455 25.55 19.50 -10.46
CA ARG A 455 24.82 19.01 -9.28
C ARG A 455 24.34 17.58 -9.50
N THR A 456 24.68 16.71 -8.56
CA THR A 456 24.19 15.34 -8.50
C THR A 456 23.10 15.21 -7.45
N ARG A 457 22.03 14.49 -7.77
CA ARG A 457 20.95 14.10 -6.85
C ARG A 457 20.64 12.62 -7.03
N TYR A 458 20.14 12.00 -5.97
CA TYR A 458 19.64 10.63 -5.97
C TYR A 458 18.14 10.69 -5.76
N ILE A 459 17.36 10.48 -6.82
CA ILE A 459 15.91 10.67 -6.84
C ILE A 459 15.24 9.33 -6.59
N TYR A 460 14.23 9.31 -5.72
CA TYR A 460 13.47 8.09 -5.40
C TYR A 460 12.61 7.64 -6.57
N HIS A 461 12.56 6.33 -6.77
CA HIS A 461 11.59 5.70 -7.66
C HIS A 461 10.17 5.76 -7.06
N GLY A 462 9.14 5.79 -7.92
CA GLY A 462 7.75 5.70 -7.45
C GLY A 462 7.48 4.39 -6.72
N ASN A 463 6.67 4.43 -5.66
CA ASN A 463 6.35 3.25 -4.86
C ASN A 463 5.01 3.43 -4.11
N ASP A 464 4.29 2.34 -3.87
CA ASP A 464 3.05 2.28 -3.10
C ASP A 464 3.19 1.62 -1.71
N GLY A 465 4.38 1.11 -1.39
CA GLY A 465 4.73 0.41 -0.15
C GLY A 465 4.27 -1.05 -0.09
N THR A 466 3.88 -1.66 -1.22
CA THR A 466 3.41 -3.06 -1.27
C THR A 466 4.35 -3.99 -2.02
N SER A 467 5.25 -3.45 -2.83
CA SER A 467 6.17 -4.24 -3.67
C SER A 467 7.49 -3.50 -3.90
N PHE A 468 8.30 -3.99 -4.83
CA PHE A 468 9.51 -3.29 -5.25
C PHE A 468 9.17 -1.95 -5.92
N PRO A 469 10.08 -0.96 -5.87
CA PRO A 469 9.84 0.33 -6.52
C PRO A 469 9.55 0.20 -8.02
N TRP A 470 8.74 1.11 -8.56
CA TRP A 470 8.53 1.27 -10.00
C TRP A 470 9.73 1.98 -10.62
N ASN A 471 10.74 1.18 -10.97
CA ASN A 471 12.10 1.64 -11.25
C ASN A 471 12.26 2.51 -12.51
N ASP A 472 11.23 2.62 -13.36
CA ASP A 472 11.21 3.52 -14.52
C ASP A 472 10.48 4.84 -14.23
N THR A 473 10.20 5.14 -12.95
CA THR A 473 9.50 6.35 -12.51
C THR A 473 10.29 7.13 -11.46
N ALA A 474 9.94 8.40 -11.27
CA ALA A 474 10.50 9.35 -10.31
C ALA A 474 9.39 9.91 -9.41
N GLN A 475 9.53 9.74 -8.11
CA GLN A 475 8.51 10.09 -7.11
C GLN A 475 8.45 11.60 -6.83
N LEU A 476 7.26 12.19 -6.95
CA LEU A 476 7.01 13.59 -6.61
C LEU A 476 6.99 13.83 -5.10
N ASP A 477 7.49 14.99 -4.67
CA ASP A 477 7.49 15.45 -3.28
C ASP A 477 6.24 16.29 -3.00
N TYR A 478 5.22 15.64 -2.42
CA TYR A 478 3.96 16.28 -2.07
C TYR A 478 4.02 17.20 -0.86
N LEU A 479 5.16 17.32 -0.15
CA LEU A 479 5.32 18.39 0.85
C LEU A 479 5.54 19.76 0.18
N LYS A 480 5.98 19.79 -1.09
CA LYS A 480 6.19 21.03 -1.83
C LYS A 480 4.87 21.55 -2.41
N ALA A 481 4.49 22.76 -2.01
CA ALA A 481 3.27 23.40 -2.47
C ALA A 481 3.28 23.64 -3.98
N GLU A 482 4.43 23.98 -4.54
CA GLU A 482 4.64 24.21 -5.97
C GLU A 482 4.45 22.93 -6.78
N ALA A 483 4.94 21.79 -6.28
CA ALA A 483 4.73 20.50 -6.92
C ALA A 483 3.24 20.10 -6.89
N ARG A 484 2.56 20.28 -5.75
CA ARG A 484 1.10 20.04 -5.67
C ARG A 484 0.32 20.91 -6.66
N GLU A 485 0.63 22.20 -6.75
CA GLU A 485 -0.04 23.12 -7.69
C GLU A 485 0.24 22.73 -9.15
N ALA A 486 1.47 22.34 -9.49
CA ALA A 486 1.80 21.88 -10.84
C ALA A 486 1.00 20.64 -11.24
N VAL A 487 0.84 19.68 -10.31
CA VAL A 487 -0.03 18.51 -10.53
C VAL A 487 -1.49 18.94 -10.68
N ILE A 488 -2.02 19.82 -9.82
CA ILE A 488 -3.40 20.32 -9.93
C ILE A 488 -3.64 20.98 -11.29
N GLN A 489 -2.74 21.85 -11.74
CA GLN A 489 -2.85 22.50 -13.05
C GLN A 489 -2.84 21.49 -14.20
N THR A 490 -2.06 20.42 -14.07
CA THR A 490 -2.03 19.33 -15.04
C THR A 490 -3.36 18.57 -15.05
N ILE A 491 -3.91 18.26 -13.88
CA ILE A 491 -5.25 17.65 -13.76
C ILE A 491 -6.31 18.53 -14.42
N LEU A 492 -6.28 19.84 -14.16
CA LEU A 492 -7.20 20.80 -14.79
C LEU A 492 -7.02 20.87 -16.31
N HIS A 493 -5.79 20.77 -16.81
CA HIS A 493 -5.50 20.67 -18.23
C HIS A 493 -6.10 19.40 -18.86
N VAL A 494 -5.95 18.25 -18.20
CA VAL A 494 -6.57 16.99 -18.63
C VAL A 494 -8.10 17.10 -18.59
N ALA A 495 -8.67 17.66 -17.53
CA ALA A 495 -10.12 17.83 -17.34
C ALA A 495 -10.78 18.70 -18.42
N ARG A 496 -10.08 19.72 -18.92
CA ARG A 496 -10.55 20.54 -20.04
C ARG A 496 -10.66 19.75 -21.35
N ASN A 497 -9.95 18.62 -21.45
CA ASN A 497 -9.92 17.81 -22.66
C ASN A 497 -10.71 16.51 -22.56
N PHE A 498 -10.83 15.96 -21.35
CA PHE A 498 -11.50 14.71 -21.03
C PHE A 498 -12.55 14.95 -19.94
N PRO A 499 -13.85 14.77 -20.22
CA PRO A 499 -14.90 14.91 -19.21
C PRO A 499 -14.88 13.78 -18.16
N ILE A 500 -14.06 12.75 -18.35
CA ILE A 500 -13.89 11.65 -17.41
C ILE A 500 -12.39 11.47 -17.18
N ILE A 501 -11.96 11.47 -15.92
CA ILE A 501 -10.56 11.21 -15.54
C ILE A 501 -10.54 10.03 -14.59
N ARG A 502 -9.71 9.03 -14.91
CA ARG A 502 -9.36 7.94 -13.99
C ARG A 502 -7.99 8.22 -13.40
N PHE A 503 -7.92 8.37 -12.08
CA PHE A 503 -6.68 8.55 -11.34
C PHE A 503 -6.10 7.19 -10.96
N ASP A 504 -4.87 6.94 -11.40
CA ASP A 504 -4.08 5.76 -11.05
C ASP A 504 -3.59 5.82 -9.59
N ALA A 505 -3.64 4.68 -8.90
CA ALA A 505 -3.12 4.51 -7.54
C ALA A 505 -3.47 5.68 -6.59
N ALA A 506 -4.70 6.17 -6.65
CA ALA A 506 -5.12 7.42 -6.00
C ALA A 506 -4.94 7.40 -4.47
N MET A 507 -5.04 6.21 -3.86
CA MET A 507 -4.80 6.01 -2.43
C MET A 507 -3.42 6.47 -1.96
N THR A 508 -2.39 6.38 -2.82
CA THR A 508 -1.01 6.79 -2.48
C THR A 508 -0.89 8.27 -2.14
N LEU A 509 -1.80 9.09 -2.68
CA LEU A 509 -1.80 10.55 -2.52
C LEU A 509 -2.77 11.07 -1.47
N ALA A 510 -3.46 10.19 -0.74
CA ALA A 510 -4.14 10.61 0.48
C ALA A 510 -3.09 11.07 1.50
N LYS A 511 -3.34 12.17 2.21
CA LYS A 511 -2.40 12.78 3.17
C LYS A 511 -1.80 11.76 4.15
N LYS A 512 -2.63 10.85 4.68
CA LYS A 512 -2.19 9.74 5.56
C LYS A 512 -1.18 8.81 4.90
N HIS A 513 -1.36 8.48 3.62
CA HIS A 513 -0.48 7.58 2.89
C HIS A 513 0.81 8.26 2.45
N ILE A 514 0.76 9.54 2.08
CA ILE A 514 1.97 10.34 1.87
C ILE A 514 2.83 10.32 3.15
N GLN A 515 2.23 10.52 4.32
CA GLN A 515 2.94 10.43 5.60
C GLN A 515 3.47 9.00 5.82
N ARG A 516 2.61 7.98 5.78
CA ARG A 516 2.99 6.58 6.03
C ARG A 516 4.15 6.11 5.16
N LEU A 517 4.12 6.45 3.87
CA LEU A 517 5.05 5.95 2.87
C LEU A 517 6.36 6.74 2.87
N TRP A 518 6.27 8.07 2.79
CA TRP A 518 7.43 8.91 2.49
C TRP A 518 7.96 9.66 3.71
N PHE A 519 7.15 9.87 4.75
CA PHE A 519 7.50 10.64 5.95
C PHE A 519 6.95 9.98 7.23
N PRO A 520 7.24 8.68 7.48
CA PRO A 520 6.60 7.93 8.55
C PRO A 520 6.90 8.51 9.92
N GLU A 521 5.96 8.42 10.85
CA GLU A 521 6.24 8.75 12.25
C GLU A 521 7.22 7.73 12.85
N PRO A 522 8.08 8.13 13.81
CA PRO A 522 8.95 7.20 14.51
C PRO A 522 8.18 6.01 15.09
N GLY A 523 8.53 4.79 14.68
CA GLY A 523 7.91 3.53 15.09
C GLY A 523 6.81 3.00 14.15
N ALA A 524 6.43 3.79 13.14
CA ALA A 524 5.45 3.45 12.12
C ALA A 524 6.07 3.32 10.71
N GLY A 525 7.40 3.37 10.61
CA GLY A 525 8.16 3.20 9.37
C GLY A 525 8.27 1.73 8.92
N GLY A 526 9.02 1.52 7.84
CA GLY A 526 9.21 0.18 7.24
C GLY A 526 8.60 -0.01 5.86
N ALA A 527 7.78 0.94 5.37
CA ALA A 527 7.10 0.79 4.08
C ALA A 527 8.02 1.07 2.87
N ILE A 528 8.90 2.06 2.96
CA ILE A 528 9.84 2.41 1.90
C ILE A 528 11.24 2.45 2.49
N PRO A 529 12.17 1.57 2.04
CA PRO A 529 13.52 1.55 2.58
C PRO A 529 14.21 2.91 2.49
N SER A 530 14.98 3.26 3.53
CA SER A 530 15.69 4.53 3.76
C SER A 530 14.82 5.76 4.08
N ARG A 531 13.49 5.63 4.15
CA ARG A 531 12.59 6.76 4.45
C ARG A 531 12.37 7.00 5.93
N ALA A 532 12.52 6.01 6.81
CA ALA A 532 12.40 6.19 8.26
C ALA A 532 13.38 7.25 8.82
N GLU A 533 14.53 7.45 8.18
CA GLU A 533 15.49 8.51 8.55
C GLU A 533 14.95 9.93 8.34
N ARG A 534 14.00 10.06 7.41
CA ARG A 534 13.35 11.33 7.03
C ARG A 534 11.91 11.39 7.52
N GLY A 535 11.57 10.55 8.50
CA GLY A 535 10.27 10.57 9.17
C GLY A 535 9.98 11.90 9.85
N LEU A 536 8.73 12.31 9.80
CA LEU A 536 8.22 13.54 10.44
C LEU A 536 7.23 13.16 11.54
N THR A 537 7.20 13.95 12.62
CA THR A 537 6.07 13.86 13.55
C THR A 537 4.78 14.31 12.86
N ARG A 538 3.64 13.88 13.39
CA ARG A 538 2.33 14.30 12.87
C ARG A 538 2.18 15.81 12.77
N SER A 539 2.63 16.54 13.79
CA SER A 539 2.55 18.01 13.83
C SER A 539 3.39 18.66 12.74
N GLU A 540 4.64 18.21 12.55
CA GLU A 540 5.53 18.72 11.50
C GLU A 540 4.98 18.42 10.10
N PHE A 541 4.46 17.21 9.90
CA PHE A 541 3.85 16.81 8.64
C PHE A 541 2.57 17.61 8.35
N GLU A 542 1.69 17.78 9.34
CA GLU A 542 0.48 18.60 9.21
C GLU A 542 0.79 20.07 8.95
N ALA A 543 1.91 20.61 9.46
CA ALA A 543 2.36 21.95 9.14
C ALA A 543 2.88 22.08 7.69
N ALA A 544 3.58 21.06 7.17
CA ALA A 544 4.12 21.04 5.82
C ALA A 544 3.05 20.76 4.75
N MET A 545 2.05 19.94 5.07
CA MET A 545 0.92 19.60 4.21
C MET A 545 -0.39 19.79 4.99
N PRO A 546 -0.90 21.04 5.12
CA PRO A 546 -2.06 21.32 5.96
C PRO A 546 -3.35 20.72 5.40
N GLU A 547 -3.55 20.86 4.09
CA GLU A 547 -4.76 20.41 3.41
C GLU A 547 -4.60 19.02 2.79
N GLU A 548 -5.73 18.38 2.52
CA GLU A 548 -5.79 17.10 1.82
C GLU A 548 -5.77 17.33 0.31
N PHE A 549 -4.76 16.78 -0.37
CA PHE A 549 -4.49 17.05 -1.79
C PHE A 549 -5.72 16.77 -2.67
N TRP A 550 -6.35 15.61 -2.47
CA TRP A 550 -7.53 15.24 -3.25
C TRP A 550 -8.72 16.15 -2.99
N ARG A 551 -8.84 16.68 -1.77
CA ARG A 551 -9.91 17.63 -1.46
C ARG A 551 -9.72 18.93 -2.24
N GLU A 552 -8.49 19.41 -2.31
CA GLU A 552 -8.13 20.57 -3.13
C GLU A 552 -8.42 20.32 -4.61
N VAL A 553 -8.00 19.17 -5.15
CA VAL A 553 -8.28 18.78 -6.55
C VAL A 553 -9.77 18.82 -6.85
N VAL A 554 -10.59 18.18 -6.01
CA VAL A 554 -12.04 18.12 -6.23
C VAL A 554 -12.67 19.50 -6.14
N ASP A 555 -12.27 20.33 -5.17
CA ASP A 555 -12.78 21.71 -5.03
C ASP A 555 -12.41 22.58 -6.25
N ARG A 556 -11.17 22.46 -6.74
CA ARG A 556 -10.68 23.19 -7.92
C ARG A 556 -11.38 22.72 -9.20
N VAL A 557 -11.55 21.41 -9.40
CA VAL A 557 -12.31 20.86 -10.53
C VAL A 557 -13.76 21.35 -10.51
N ALA A 558 -14.41 21.31 -9.34
CA ALA A 558 -15.79 21.80 -9.21
C ALA A 558 -15.92 23.31 -9.51
N ALA A 559 -14.90 24.11 -9.20
CA ALA A 559 -14.89 25.55 -9.46
C ALA A 559 -14.55 25.90 -10.92
N GLU A 560 -13.57 25.21 -11.52
CA GLU A 560 -12.99 25.60 -12.81
C GLU A 560 -13.49 24.79 -14.00
N VAL A 561 -13.83 23.51 -13.80
CA VAL A 561 -14.24 22.53 -14.82
C VAL A 561 -15.35 21.60 -14.29
N PRO A 562 -16.52 22.15 -13.91
CA PRO A 562 -17.57 21.43 -13.18
C PRO A 562 -18.27 20.29 -13.93
N ASP A 563 -17.98 20.07 -15.21
CA ASP A 563 -18.55 18.99 -16.03
C ASP A 563 -17.56 17.81 -16.19
N THR A 564 -16.71 17.61 -15.18
CA THR A 564 -15.70 16.53 -15.14
C THR A 564 -16.05 15.49 -14.07
N LEU A 565 -16.14 14.22 -14.49
CA LEU A 565 -16.26 13.07 -13.59
C LEU A 565 -14.86 12.63 -13.17
N LEU A 566 -14.67 12.54 -11.85
CA LEU A 566 -13.42 12.08 -11.22
C LEU A 566 -13.59 10.67 -10.68
N LEU A 567 -12.81 9.75 -11.21
CA LEU A 567 -12.78 8.35 -10.84
C LEU A 567 -11.45 8.06 -10.13
N ALA A 568 -11.50 7.51 -8.92
CA ALA A 568 -10.32 7.10 -8.17
C ALA A 568 -10.15 5.57 -8.24
N GLU A 569 -8.99 5.12 -8.71
CA GLU A 569 -8.51 3.80 -8.34
C GLU A 569 -7.93 3.89 -6.92
N ALA A 570 -8.74 3.54 -5.93
CA ALA A 570 -8.32 3.44 -4.55
C ALA A 570 -8.71 2.07 -4.00
N PHE A 571 -7.83 1.52 -3.17
CA PHE A 571 -8.01 0.27 -2.43
C PHE A 571 -7.76 0.53 -0.94
N TRP A 572 -7.62 -0.53 -0.14
CA TRP A 572 -7.29 -0.48 1.29
C TRP A 572 -8.43 0.04 2.20
N LEU A 573 -9.68 -0.32 1.87
CA LEU A 573 -10.86 0.03 2.67
C LEU A 573 -11.08 1.55 2.80
N MET A 574 -10.63 2.31 1.80
CA MET A 574 -10.75 3.78 1.74
C MET A 574 -11.86 4.25 0.81
N GLU A 575 -12.63 3.33 0.23
CA GLU A 575 -13.62 3.65 -0.80
C GLU A 575 -14.63 4.66 -0.26
N GLY A 576 -15.15 4.43 0.95
CA GLY A 576 -16.02 5.36 1.68
C GLY A 576 -15.36 6.72 1.87
N TYR A 577 -14.13 6.77 2.37
CA TYR A 577 -13.37 8.00 2.57
C TYR A 577 -13.20 8.82 1.27
N PHE A 578 -12.83 8.17 0.16
CA PHE A 578 -12.63 8.84 -1.14
C PHE A 578 -13.90 9.50 -1.66
N VAL A 579 -15.05 8.83 -1.56
CA VAL A 579 -16.29 9.38 -2.11
C VAL A 579 -17.02 10.29 -1.13
N ARG A 580 -17.08 9.90 0.14
CA ARG A 580 -17.85 10.60 1.19
C ARG A 580 -17.10 11.81 1.71
N THR A 581 -15.80 11.73 1.95
CA THR A 581 -15.02 12.81 2.59
C THR A 581 -14.20 13.61 1.58
N LEU A 582 -13.45 12.94 0.70
CA LEU A 582 -12.65 13.62 -0.33
C LEU A 582 -13.48 14.15 -1.49
N GLY A 583 -14.68 13.60 -1.71
CA GLY A 583 -15.62 14.06 -2.72
C GLY A 583 -15.31 13.55 -4.14
N MET A 584 -14.56 12.46 -4.29
CA MET A 584 -14.45 11.80 -5.59
C MET A 584 -15.82 11.36 -6.08
N HIS A 585 -16.05 11.48 -7.39
CA HIS A 585 -17.35 11.11 -7.95
C HIS A 585 -17.52 9.60 -7.91
N ARG A 586 -16.47 8.86 -8.28
CA ARG A 586 -16.45 7.40 -8.36
C ARG A 586 -15.18 6.81 -7.75
N VAL A 587 -15.27 5.60 -7.21
CA VAL A 587 -14.13 4.83 -6.67
C VAL A 587 -14.24 3.36 -7.05
N TYR A 588 -13.11 2.69 -7.30
CA TYR A 588 -13.09 1.26 -7.64
C TYR A 588 -13.69 0.38 -6.54
N ASN A 589 -14.33 -0.71 -6.96
CA ASN A 589 -14.87 -1.74 -6.09
C ASN A 589 -14.37 -3.13 -6.52
N SER A 590 -13.16 -3.49 -6.10
CA SER A 590 -12.57 -4.80 -6.41
C SER A 590 -13.33 -5.96 -5.76
N ALA A 591 -14.08 -5.70 -4.67
CA ALA A 591 -14.89 -6.72 -4.01
C ALA A 591 -15.97 -7.30 -4.95
N PHE A 592 -16.53 -6.50 -5.87
CA PHE A 592 -17.45 -7.00 -6.89
C PHE A 592 -16.82 -8.14 -7.70
N MET A 593 -15.61 -7.92 -8.23
CA MET A 593 -14.94 -8.89 -9.10
C MET A 593 -14.51 -10.13 -8.31
N HIS A 594 -13.74 -9.95 -7.23
CA HIS A 594 -13.14 -11.07 -6.51
C HIS A 594 -14.19 -11.94 -5.83
N MET A 595 -15.16 -11.35 -5.12
CA MET A 595 -16.13 -12.14 -4.36
C MET A 595 -17.11 -12.88 -5.28
N LEU A 596 -17.52 -12.28 -6.41
CA LEU A 596 -18.41 -12.97 -7.36
C LEU A 596 -17.68 -14.06 -8.15
N ARG A 597 -16.39 -13.87 -8.48
CA ARG A 597 -15.54 -14.89 -9.09
C ARG A 597 -15.41 -16.10 -8.18
N ASP A 598 -15.05 -15.86 -6.92
CA ASP A 598 -14.73 -16.88 -5.92
C ASP A 598 -15.99 -17.47 -5.25
N GLU A 599 -17.19 -16.99 -5.63
CA GLU A 599 -18.49 -17.39 -5.04
C GLU A 599 -18.60 -17.11 -3.53
N ASP A 600 -17.87 -16.11 -3.06
CA ASP A 600 -17.96 -15.54 -1.71
C ASP A 600 -19.23 -14.65 -1.58
N ASN A 601 -20.38 -15.18 -2.04
CA ASN A 601 -21.63 -14.44 -2.23
C ASN A 601 -22.14 -13.80 -0.93
N ALA A 602 -22.04 -14.53 0.18
CA ALA A 602 -22.43 -14.03 1.50
C ALA A 602 -21.64 -12.78 1.91
N LYS A 603 -20.32 -12.74 1.63
CA LYS A 603 -19.48 -11.57 1.92
C LYS A 603 -19.88 -10.39 1.06
N TYR A 604 -20.15 -10.59 -0.23
CA TYR A 604 -20.53 -9.51 -1.13
C TYR A 604 -21.93 -8.96 -0.79
N ARG A 605 -22.90 -9.83 -0.49
CA ARG A 605 -24.21 -9.42 0.01
C ARG A 605 -24.10 -8.62 1.30
N MET A 606 -23.26 -9.07 2.24
CA MET A 606 -22.99 -8.33 3.47
C MET A 606 -22.35 -6.97 3.20
N ALA A 607 -21.42 -6.86 2.24
CA ALA A 607 -20.85 -5.57 1.83
C ALA A 607 -21.93 -4.59 1.31
N ILE A 608 -22.88 -5.07 0.49
CA ILE A 608 -24.00 -4.25 0.02
C ILE A 608 -24.91 -3.85 1.20
N LYS A 609 -25.30 -4.80 2.06
CA LYS A 609 -26.15 -4.52 3.25
C LYS A 609 -25.50 -3.49 4.16
N ASN A 610 -24.22 -3.66 4.51
CA ASN A 610 -23.47 -2.70 5.32
C ASN A 610 -23.43 -1.30 4.67
N THR A 611 -23.26 -1.24 3.35
CA THR A 611 -23.29 0.04 2.61
C THR A 611 -24.65 0.70 2.71
N LEU A 612 -25.74 -0.05 2.53
CA LEU A 612 -27.11 0.47 2.60
C LEU A 612 -27.50 0.92 4.01
N GLU A 613 -27.04 0.23 5.05
CA GLU A 613 -27.30 0.60 6.45
C GLU A 613 -26.46 1.80 6.92
N PHE A 614 -25.28 2.01 6.31
CA PHE A 614 -24.41 3.14 6.64
C PHE A 614 -24.72 4.41 5.84
N ASP A 615 -24.66 4.33 4.50
CA ASP A 615 -25.03 5.41 3.58
C ASP A 615 -25.24 4.84 2.16
N PRO A 616 -26.50 4.66 1.72
CA PRO A 616 -26.81 4.11 0.40
C PRO A 616 -26.12 4.85 -0.76
N ARG A 617 -25.82 6.16 -0.62
CA ARG A 617 -25.21 6.97 -1.68
C ARG A 617 -23.79 6.54 -2.03
N ILE A 618 -23.12 5.76 -1.20
CA ILE A 618 -21.81 5.17 -1.52
C ILE A 618 -21.95 4.12 -2.63
N LEU A 619 -23.02 3.32 -2.63
CA LEU A 619 -23.23 2.24 -3.59
C LEU A 619 -23.25 2.75 -5.05
N GLN A 620 -23.93 3.88 -5.32
CA GLN A 620 -23.96 4.51 -6.65
C GLN A 620 -22.62 5.14 -7.07
N ARG A 621 -21.63 5.20 -6.17
CA ARG A 621 -20.31 5.76 -6.45
C ARG A 621 -19.24 4.68 -6.69
N TYR A 622 -19.56 3.41 -6.52
CA TYR A 622 -18.65 2.35 -6.89
C TYR A 622 -18.51 2.22 -8.41
N VAL A 623 -17.29 1.91 -8.85
CA VAL A 623 -16.99 1.40 -10.18
C VAL A 623 -16.90 -0.12 -10.06
N ASN A 624 -17.89 -0.79 -10.62
CA ASN A 624 -17.90 -2.25 -10.68
C ASN A 624 -17.28 -2.68 -12.01
N PHE A 625 -16.52 -3.78 -12.00
CA PHE A 625 -15.88 -4.33 -13.19
C PHE A 625 -15.68 -5.84 -13.05
N MET A 626 -15.65 -6.56 -14.17
CA MET A 626 -15.28 -7.99 -14.20
C MET A 626 -13.80 -8.20 -14.49
N ASN A 627 -13.15 -7.20 -15.08
CA ASN A 627 -11.71 -7.10 -15.20
C ASN A 627 -11.31 -5.64 -15.43
N ASN A 628 -10.04 -5.35 -15.17
CA ASN A 628 -9.39 -4.10 -15.52
C ASN A 628 -8.05 -4.45 -16.24
N PRO A 629 -7.20 -3.48 -16.61
CA PRO A 629 -5.92 -3.75 -17.26
C PRO A 629 -4.92 -4.57 -16.41
N ASP A 630 -5.03 -4.51 -15.08
CA ASP A 630 -4.13 -5.15 -14.13
C ASP A 630 -4.59 -6.55 -13.69
N GLU A 631 -5.83 -6.91 -14.00
CA GLU A 631 -6.45 -8.20 -13.68
C GLU A 631 -6.49 -9.13 -14.89
N LYS A 632 -6.72 -10.43 -14.64
CA LYS A 632 -6.98 -11.41 -15.71
C LYS A 632 -8.23 -11.02 -16.49
N THR A 633 -8.32 -11.44 -17.75
CA THR A 633 -9.49 -11.13 -18.59
C THR A 633 -10.78 -11.72 -17.98
N ALA A 634 -11.92 -11.10 -18.26
CA ALA A 634 -13.19 -11.56 -17.71
C ALA A 634 -13.52 -13.00 -18.13
N VAL A 635 -13.09 -13.43 -19.33
CA VAL A 635 -13.25 -14.82 -19.80
C VAL A 635 -12.39 -15.79 -18.99
N GLU A 636 -11.13 -15.46 -18.70
CA GLU A 636 -10.29 -16.31 -17.86
C GLU A 636 -10.82 -16.44 -16.42
N GLN A 637 -11.47 -15.40 -15.91
CA GLN A 637 -11.98 -15.38 -14.53
C GLN A 637 -13.36 -16.03 -14.39
N PHE A 638 -14.27 -15.81 -15.33
CA PHE A 638 -15.69 -16.21 -15.23
C PHE A 638 -16.14 -17.23 -16.30
N GLY A 639 -15.29 -17.55 -17.26
CA GLY A 639 -15.64 -18.38 -18.42
C GLY A 639 -16.45 -17.60 -19.47
N LYS A 640 -17.10 -18.35 -20.37
CA LYS A 640 -17.94 -17.81 -21.47
C LYS A 640 -19.43 -18.20 -21.37
N ALA A 641 -19.85 -18.78 -20.25
CA ALA A 641 -21.18 -19.37 -20.08
C ALA A 641 -22.02 -18.57 -19.07
N ASP A 642 -23.03 -19.22 -18.48
CA ASP A 642 -24.06 -18.58 -17.65
C ASP A 642 -23.50 -17.76 -16.48
N LYS A 643 -22.41 -18.20 -15.82
CA LYS A 643 -21.76 -17.43 -14.74
C LYS A 643 -21.26 -16.07 -15.22
N TYR A 644 -20.63 -16.01 -16.40
CA TYR A 644 -20.17 -14.74 -16.97
C TYR A 644 -21.35 -13.80 -17.21
N PHE A 645 -22.40 -14.28 -17.87
CA PHE A 645 -23.55 -13.44 -18.22
C PHE A 645 -24.35 -13.02 -16.99
N GLY A 646 -24.50 -13.90 -15.99
CA GLY A 646 -25.14 -13.56 -14.72
C GLY A 646 -24.40 -12.46 -13.96
N VAL A 647 -23.07 -12.54 -13.87
CA VAL A 647 -22.25 -11.46 -13.28
C VAL A 647 -22.28 -10.19 -14.14
N CYS A 648 -22.30 -10.31 -15.46
CA CYS A 648 -22.39 -9.17 -16.36
C CYS A 648 -23.77 -8.45 -16.28
N VAL A 649 -24.84 -9.19 -16.00
CA VAL A 649 -26.16 -8.63 -15.66
C VAL A 649 -26.08 -7.83 -14.36
N LEU A 650 -25.44 -8.38 -13.31
CA LEU A 650 -25.21 -7.63 -12.06
C LEU A 650 -24.40 -6.35 -12.32
N LEU A 651 -23.30 -6.45 -13.08
CA LEU A 651 -22.47 -5.31 -13.46
C LEU A 651 -23.32 -4.21 -14.10
N SER A 652 -24.22 -4.58 -15.01
CA SER A 652 -25.04 -3.66 -15.80
C SER A 652 -26.21 -3.04 -15.03
N THR A 653 -26.65 -3.67 -13.94
CA THR A 653 -27.92 -3.34 -13.26
C THR A 653 -27.80 -2.99 -11.78
N LEU A 654 -26.62 -3.16 -11.17
CA LEU A 654 -26.35 -2.57 -9.86
C LEU A 654 -26.15 -1.05 -9.97
N PRO A 655 -26.50 -0.27 -8.91
CA PRO A 655 -26.08 1.12 -8.81
C PRO A 655 -24.55 1.23 -8.86
N GLY A 656 -24.05 2.31 -9.48
CA GLY A 656 -22.61 2.52 -9.68
C GLY A 656 -22.24 2.77 -11.14
N LEU A 657 -20.96 2.72 -11.46
CA LEU A 657 -20.45 2.83 -12.81
C LEU A 657 -20.05 1.43 -13.30
N PRO A 658 -20.74 0.85 -14.31
CA PRO A 658 -20.26 -0.35 -14.98
C PRO A 658 -19.06 -0.05 -15.87
N MET A 659 -17.94 -0.70 -15.61
CA MET A 659 -16.74 -0.62 -16.44
C MET A 659 -16.45 -1.98 -17.09
N PHE A 660 -16.32 -1.98 -18.42
CA PHE A 660 -15.97 -3.12 -19.24
C PHE A 660 -14.50 -3.07 -19.63
N GLY A 661 -13.81 -4.20 -19.52
CA GLY A 661 -12.40 -4.32 -19.90
C GLY A 661 -12.18 -4.42 -21.42
N HIS A 662 -10.93 -4.21 -21.84
CA HIS A 662 -10.53 -4.44 -23.22
C HIS A 662 -10.75 -5.92 -23.59
N GLY A 663 -11.42 -6.17 -24.73
CA GLY A 663 -11.63 -7.54 -25.25
C GLY A 663 -12.77 -8.30 -24.56
N GLN A 664 -13.42 -7.71 -23.55
CA GLN A 664 -14.44 -8.37 -22.75
C GLN A 664 -15.68 -8.77 -23.59
N ILE A 665 -16.04 -7.99 -24.61
CA ILE A 665 -17.20 -8.28 -25.48
C ILE A 665 -16.82 -9.29 -26.56
N GLU A 666 -15.61 -9.18 -27.09
CA GLU A 666 -15.06 -10.07 -28.12
C GLU A 666 -14.71 -11.46 -27.57
N GLY A 667 -14.55 -11.58 -26.25
CA GLY A 667 -14.22 -12.83 -25.57
C GLY A 667 -12.74 -13.20 -25.69
N PHE A 668 -11.86 -12.20 -25.72
CA PHE A 668 -10.41 -12.35 -25.77
C PHE A 668 -9.83 -12.82 -24.43
N HIS A 669 -8.77 -13.63 -24.50
CA HIS A 669 -8.06 -14.17 -23.34
C HIS A 669 -6.79 -13.38 -23.03
N GLU A 670 -6.15 -12.78 -24.04
CA GLU A 670 -4.90 -12.06 -23.85
C GLU A 670 -5.11 -10.83 -22.96
N LYS A 671 -4.39 -10.80 -21.84
CA LYS A 671 -4.30 -9.63 -20.97
C LYS A 671 -3.24 -8.67 -21.50
N TYR A 672 -3.61 -7.41 -21.68
CA TYR A 672 -2.69 -6.36 -22.15
C TYR A 672 -2.16 -5.53 -20.99
N GLY A 673 -0.87 -5.73 -20.65
CA GLY A 673 -0.14 -4.85 -19.75
C GLY A 673 0.14 -3.46 -20.36
N MET A 674 0.71 -2.56 -19.57
CA MET A 674 0.95 -1.17 -19.94
C MET A 674 2.01 -0.99 -21.04
N GLU A 675 2.83 -2.01 -21.28
CA GLU A 675 3.91 -2.10 -22.27
C GLU A 675 3.50 -2.65 -23.64
N TYR A 676 2.24 -3.01 -23.84
CA TYR A 676 1.79 -3.63 -25.09
C TYR A 676 1.56 -2.58 -26.18
N ARG A 677 2.22 -2.78 -27.33
CA ARG A 677 1.98 -1.99 -28.57
C ARG A 677 0.96 -2.64 -29.51
N ARG A 678 0.83 -3.96 -29.46
CA ARG A 678 -0.06 -4.77 -30.29
C ARG A 678 -0.40 -6.06 -29.56
N ALA A 679 -1.48 -6.70 -29.97
CA ALA A 679 -1.78 -8.05 -29.48
C ALA A 679 -0.69 -9.03 -29.93
N LYS A 680 -0.22 -9.90 -29.04
CA LYS A 680 0.72 -10.97 -29.40
C LYS A 680 -0.02 -12.20 -29.87
N TRP A 681 -1.26 -12.38 -29.41
CA TRP A 681 -2.12 -13.47 -29.83
C TRP A 681 -2.97 -13.02 -31.01
N ASP A 682 -3.13 -13.90 -31.99
CA ASP A 682 -4.02 -13.68 -33.13
C ASP A 682 -5.42 -14.21 -32.77
N GLU A 683 -6.09 -13.52 -31.85
CA GLU A 683 -7.43 -13.88 -31.40
C GLU A 683 -8.49 -13.32 -32.36
N THR A 684 -9.40 -14.18 -32.79
CA THR A 684 -10.60 -13.78 -33.52
C THR A 684 -11.78 -13.62 -32.56
N PRO A 685 -12.62 -12.58 -32.70
CA PRO A 685 -13.82 -12.43 -31.87
C PRO A 685 -14.71 -13.66 -31.90
N ASP A 686 -15.25 -14.03 -30.74
CA ASP A 686 -16.24 -15.09 -30.63
C ASP A 686 -17.63 -14.54 -31.01
N GLU A 687 -17.97 -14.65 -32.29
CA GLU A 687 -19.21 -14.10 -32.85
C GLU A 687 -20.49 -14.62 -32.15
N GLY A 688 -20.47 -15.83 -31.61
CA GLY A 688 -21.59 -16.37 -30.84
C GLY A 688 -21.73 -15.63 -29.51
N PHE A 689 -20.61 -15.46 -28.81
CA PHE A 689 -20.53 -14.74 -27.55
C PHE A 689 -20.88 -13.25 -27.70
N VAL A 690 -20.36 -12.58 -28.74
CA VAL A 690 -20.67 -11.18 -29.06
C VAL A 690 -22.17 -11.00 -29.29
N ARG A 691 -22.79 -11.84 -30.13
CA ARG A 691 -24.24 -11.77 -30.38
C ARG A 691 -25.06 -11.99 -29.12
N TYR A 692 -24.63 -12.90 -28.24
CA TYR A 692 -25.33 -13.14 -26.98
C TYR A 692 -25.19 -11.94 -26.01
N HIS A 693 -24.04 -11.28 -26.01
CA HIS A 693 -23.84 -9.98 -25.32
C HIS A 693 -24.82 -8.91 -25.82
N GLU A 694 -24.95 -8.78 -27.14
CA GLU A 694 -25.89 -7.85 -27.77
C GLU A 694 -27.36 -8.19 -27.47
N GLN A 695 -27.70 -9.47 -27.28
CA GLN A 695 -29.05 -9.90 -26.92
C GLN A 695 -29.39 -9.65 -25.45
N ILE A 696 -28.48 -9.95 -24.54
CA ILE A 696 -28.76 -9.98 -23.10
C ILE A 696 -28.34 -8.70 -22.39
N ILE A 697 -27.14 -8.18 -22.70
CA ILE A 697 -26.51 -7.10 -21.93
C ILE A 697 -26.83 -5.73 -22.54
N SER A 698 -26.74 -5.59 -23.86
CA SER A 698 -26.97 -4.29 -24.52
C SER A 698 -28.32 -3.65 -24.18
N PRO A 699 -29.46 -4.40 -24.14
CA PRO A 699 -30.74 -3.82 -23.72
C PRO A 699 -30.73 -3.25 -22.30
N LEU A 700 -30.00 -3.89 -21.37
CA LEU A 700 -29.85 -3.44 -19.99
C LEU A 700 -29.01 -2.15 -19.92
N LEU A 701 -27.94 -2.06 -20.73
CA LEU A 701 -27.10 -0.87 -20.82
C LEU A 701 -27.89 0.34 -21.37
N HIS A 702 -28.74 0.16 -22.37
CA HIS A 702 -29.63 1.23 -22.86
C HIS A 702 -30.68 1.66 -21.81
N ARG A 703 -30.99 0.78 -20.85
CA ARG A 703 -31.86 1.06 -19.70
C ARG A 703 -31.10 1.46 -18.44
N ARG A 704 -29.83 1.85 -18.56
CA ARG A 704 -28.97 2.23 -17.42
C ARG A 704 -29.65 3.20 -16.45
N ARG A 705 -30.51 4.11 -16.96
CA ARG A 705 -31.30 5.07 -16.16
C ARG A 705 -32.16 4.43 -15.05
N VAL A 706 -32.64 3.20 -15.23
CA VAL A 706 -33.46 2.48 -14.24
C VAL A 706 -32.62 2.05 -13.05
N PHE A 707 -31.35 1.76 -13.29
CA PHE A 707 -30.46 1.07 -12.37
C PHE A 707 -29.41 1.99 -11.74
N ALA A 708 -29.34 3.26 -12.14
CA ALA A 708 -28.18 4.13 -11.89
C ALA A 708 -28.11 4.64 -10.46
N GLY A 709 -29.26 5.04 -9.92
CA GLY A 709 -29.37 5.64 -8.59
C GLY A 709 -29.72 4.61 -7.52
N VAL A 710 -29.60 5.06 -6.26
CA VAL A 710 -29.93 4.27 -5.06
C VAL A 710 -31.25 4.66 -4.41
N GLU A 711 -31.88 5.75 -4.85
CA GLU A 711 -33.11 6.31 -4.24
C GLU A 711 -34.25 5.28 -4.15
N ASN A 712 -34.36 4.41 -5.16
CA ASN A 712 -35.35 3.35 -5.20
C ASN A 712 -34.72 1.95 -5.29
N PHE A 713 -33.46 1.82 -4.87
CA PHE A 713 -32.78 0.53 -4.88
C PHE A 713 -33.08 -0.25 -3.60
N PHE A 714 -33.64 -1.45 -3.75
CA PHE A 714 -33.97 -2.32 -2.61
C PHE A 714 -33.42 -3.72 -2.85
N LEU A 715 -32.49 -4.16 -1.99
CA LEU A 715 -31.97 -5.52 -1.97
C LEU A 715 -32.91 -6.43 -1.17
N TYR A 716 -33.15 -7.67 -1.64
CA TYR A 716 -34.00 -8.66 -0.98
C TYR A 716 -33.20 -9.90 -0.57
N ASP A 717 -33.68 -10.56 0.49
CA ASP A 717 -33.29 -11.91 0.86
C ASP A 717 -34.24 -12.91 0.20
N LEU A 718 -33.69 -13.99 -0.36
CA LEU A 718 -34.48 -15.13 -0.82
C LEU A 718 -34.63 -16.10 0.36
N PHE A 719 -35.85 -16.30 0.83
CA PHE A 719 -36.15 -17.28 1.88
C PHE A 719 -36.51 -18.63 1.26
N THR A 720 -35.73 -19.66 1.60
CA THR A 720 -35.98 -21.04 1.17
C THR A 720 -37.19 -21.62 1.89
N PRO A 721 -37.75 -22.77 1.45
CA PRO A 721 -38.83 -23.46 2.16
C PRO A 721 -38.50 -23.80 3.62
N GLU A 722 -37.22 -23.91 3.97
CA GLU A 722 -36.71 -24.14 5.32
C GLU A 722 -36.51 -22.85 6.13
N GLU A 723 -37.01 -21.71 5.64
CA GLU A 723 -36.94 -20.37 6.27
C GLU A 723 -35.51 -19.81 6.44
N ASN A 724 -34.53 -20.37 5.74
CA ASN A 724 -33.17 -19.84 5.69
C ASN A 724 -33.01 -18.85 4.54
N VAL A 725 -32.10 -17.88 4.69
CA VAL A 725 -31.69 -16.99 3.60
C VAL A 725 -30.70 -17.72 2.71
N ASP A 726 -30.97 -17.79 1.40
CA ASP A 726 -29.99 -18.25 0.42
C ASP A 726 -29.07 -17.09 0.01
N GLU A 727 -27.88 -17.06 0.61
CA GLU A 727 -26.87 -16.03 0.34
C GLU A 727 -26.25 -16.13 -1.06
N ASN A 728 -26.57 -17.16 -1.86
CA ASN A 728 -26.11 -17.26 -3.25
C ASN A 728 -26.99 -16.49 -4.24
N VAL A 729 -28.14 -15.99 -3.79
CA VAL A 729 -29.09 -15.28 -4.64
C VAL A 729 -28.99 -13.78 -4.43
N PHE A 730 -28.72 -13.05 -5.51
CA PHE A 730 -28.80 -11.59 -5.55
C PHE A 730 -30.15 -11.20 -6.14
N ALA A 731 -31.03 -10.61 -5.34
CA ALA A 731 -32.34 -10.14 -5.78
C ALA A 731 -32.52 -8.68 -5.37
N TYR A 732 -32.83 -7.80 -6.33
CA TYR A 732 -33.07 -6.38 -6.04
C TYR A 732 -34.01 -5.75 -7.07
N SER A 733 -34.69 -4.69 -6.63
CA SER A 733 -35.51 -3.86 -7.51
C SER A 733 -34.94 -2.44 -7.59
N ASN A 734 -35.23 -1.77 -8.70
CA ASN A 734 -34.96 -0.36 -8.88
C ASN A 734 -36.01 0.27 -9.80
N MET A 735 -36.11 1.59 -9.81
CA MET A 735 -36.97 2.34 -10.72
C MET A 735 -36.35 3.69 -11.07
N THR A 736 -36.78 4.24 -12.21
CA THR A 736 -36.41 5.60 -12.61
C THR A 736 -36.74 6.61 -11.51
N SER A 737 -35.80 7.51 -11.22
CA SER A 737 -35.91 8.53 -10.17
C SER A 737 -36.16 9.94 -10.72
N GLY A 738 -36.36 10.91 -9.82
CA GLY A 738 -36.55 12.31 -10.17
C GLY A 738 -37.85 12.59 -10.92
N TYR A 739 -37.81 13.54 -11.88
CA TYR A 739 -38.99 13.97 -12.63
C TYR A 739 -39.71 12.83 -13.37
N GLU A 740 -38.99 11.77 -13.78
CA GLU A 740 -39.57 10.64 -14.51
C GLU A 740 -40.35 9.68 -13.59
N ALA A 741 -40.07 9.68 -12.28
CA ALA A 741 -40.64 8.73 -11.31
C ALA A 741 -42.18 8.78 -11.26
N ASP A 742 -42.74 9.99 -11.37
CA ASP A 742 -44.18 10.28 -11.27
C ASP A 742 -44.87 10.45 -12.64
N THR A 743 -44.20 10.10 -13.73
CA THR A 743 -44.74 10.20 -15.08
C THR A 743 -45.15 8.83 -15.63
N ARG A 744 -45.90 8.82 -16.75
CA ARG A 744 -46.17 7.59 -17.51
C ARG A 744 -44.90 6.94 -18.11
N MET A 745 -43.74 7.58 -17.96
CA MET A 745 -42.44 7.07 -18.42
C MET A 745 -41.66 6.36 -17.30
N SER A 746 -42.25 6.18 -16.12
CA SER A 746 -41.64 5.47 -15.00
C SER A 746 -41.36 4.01 -15.38
N GLU A 747 -40.08 3.63 -15.39
CA GLU A 747 -39.63 2.26 -15.64
C GLU A 747 -39.21 1.59 -14.35
N ARG A 748 -39.44 0.27 -14.27
CA ARG A 748 -39.20 -0.55 -13.08
C ARG A 748 -38.41 -1.78 -13.49
N GLY A 749 -37.38 -2.11 -12.71
CA GLY A 749 -36.54 -3.28 -12.91
C GLY A 749 -36.58 -4.20 -11.69
N LEU A 750 -36.56 -5.51 -11.92
CA LEU A 750 -36.37 -6.53 -10.90
C LEU A 750 -35.33 -7.50 -11.42
N VAL A 751 -34.19 -7.58 -10.73
CA VAL A 751 -33.08 -8.45 -11.11
C VAL A 751 -32.94 -9.54 -10.06
N ILE A 752 -32.80 -10.78 -10.53
CA ILE A 752 -32.60 -11.96 -9.70
C ILE A 752 -31.52 -12.82 -10.33
N TYR A 753 -30.45 -13.11 -9.60
CA TYR A 753 -29.34 -13.93 -10.09
C TYR A 753 -28.88 -14.91 -9.01
N HIS A 754 -28.74 -16.19 -9.39
CA HIS A 754 -28.20 -17.24 -8.52
C HIS A 754 -26.72 -17.51 -8.85
N ASN A 755 -25.77 -16.94 -8.10
CA ASN A 755 -24.33 -17.11 -8.35
C ASN A 755 -23.77 -18.42 -7.78
N LYS A 756 -24.38 -19.56 -8.13
CA LYS A 756 -23.91 -20.88 -7.69
C LYS A 756 -24.24 -21.95 -8.72
N PHE A 757 -23.38 -22.97 -8.82
CA PHE A 757 -23.70 -24.20 -9.53
C PHE A 757 -24.57 -25.12 -8.67
N ALA A 758 -25.83 -24.73 -8.46
CA ALA A 758 -26.84 -25.49 -7.73
C ALA A 758 -28.25 -25.06 -8.16
N ASP A 759 -29.27 -25.80 -7.73
CA ASP A 759 -30.66 -25.36 -7.82
C ASP A 759 -31.11 -24.73 -6.49
N THR A 760 -31.95 -23.70 -6.55
CA THR A 760 -32.57 -23.08 -5.39
C THR A 760 -33.98 -22.59 -5.71
N ARG A 761 -34.79 -22.40 -4.67
CA ARG A 761 -36.16 -21.90 -4.77
C ARG A 761 -36.57 -21.20 -3.49
N GLY A 762 -37.45 -20.22 -3.62
CA GLY A 762 -37.90 -19.49 -2.44
C GLY A 762 -38.74 -18.27 -2.77
N TRP A 763 -38.98 -17.45 -1.75
CA TRP A 763 -39.77 -16.23 -1.85
C TRP A 763 -38.91 -15.00 -1.57
N ILE A 764 -39.08 -13.96 -2.38
CA ILE A 764 -38.61 -12.60 -2.08
C ILE A 764 -39.81 -11.72 -1.70
N LYS A 765 -39.72 -11.00 -0.58
CA LYS A 765 -40.84 -10.18 -0.10
C LYS A 765 -40.39 -8.87 0.53
N MET A 766 -39.57 -8.93 1.58
CA MET A 766 -39.12 -7.75 2.32
C MET A 766 -37.68 -7.44 1.97
N SER A 767 -37.36 -6.16 1.78
CA SER A 767 -35.98 -5.74 1.54
C SER A 767 -35.12 -5.96 2.79
N ALA A 768 -33.81 -6.09 2.60
CA ALA A 768 -32.83 -5.81 3.62
C ALA A 768 -33.00 -4.38 4.16
N ALA A 769 -32.43 -4.12 5.34
CA ALA A 769 -32.46 -2.79 5.94
C ALA A 769 -31.65 -1.79 5.10
N TYR A 770 -32.12 -0.56 5.03
CA TYR A 770 -31.42 0.56 4.44
C TYR A 770 -31.65 1.82 5.26
N LEU A 771 -30.70 2.74 5.24
CA LEU A 771 -30.77 4.01 5.94
C LEU A 771 -31.58 5.04 5.13
N GLU A 772 -32.63 5.57 5.73
CA GLU A 772 -33.39 6.69 5.19
C GLU A 772 -33.70 7.68 6.31
N ASN A 773 -33.34 8.95 6.13
CA ASN A 773 -33.56 10.02 7.13
C ASN A 773 -33.01 9.65 8.53
N GLY A 774 -31.87 8.93 8.59
CA GLY A 774 -31.22 8.51 9.83
C GLY A 774 -31.89 7.33 10.54
N GLN A 775 -32.88 6.68 9.92
CA GLN A 775 -33.55 5.49 10.46
C GLN A 775 -33.41 4.31 9.51
N LEU A 776 -33.18 3.12 10.06
CA LEU A 776 -33.20 1.89 9.28
C LEU A 776 -34.64 1.52 8.94
N LYS A 777 -34.91 1.31 7.65
CA LYS A 777 -36.22 0.91 7.12
C LYS A 777 -36.11 -0.33 6.25
N GLN A 778 -37.27 -0.95 6.04
CA GLN A 778 -37.45 -2.03 5.06
C GLN A 778 -38.69 -1.71 4.21
N LYS A 779 -38.73 -2.23 2.99
CA LYS A 779 -39.83 -2.02 2.04
C LYS A 779 -40.26 -3.36 1.45
N SER A 780 -41.57 -3.55 1.27
CA SER A 780 -42.07 -4.73 0.56
C SER A 780 -41.74 -4.64 -0.93
N LEU A 781 -41.60 -5.77 -1.61
CA LEU A 781 -41.38 -5.82 -3.06
C LEU A 781 -42.50 -5.11 -3.84
N ALA A 782 -43.75 -5.29 -3.40
CA ALA A 782 -44.90 -4.69 -4.06
C ALA A 782 -44.88 -3.15 -3.94
N ASP A 783 -44.53 -2.62 -2.77
CA ASP A 783 -44.42 -1.17 -2.53
C ASP A 783 -43.20 -0.58 -3.24
N ALA A 784 -42.07 -1.30 -3.24
CA ALA A 784 -40.85 -0.89 -3.94
C ALA A 784 -41.09 -0.75 -5.44
N LEU A 785 -41.80 -1.72 -6.03
CA LEU A 785 -42.22 -1.69 -7.42
C LEU A 785 -43.50 -0.86 -7.64
N SER A 786 -44.04 -0.15 -6.64
CA SER A 786 -45.26 0.67 -6.75
C SER A 786 -46.43 -0.05 -7.43
N LEU A 787 -46.68 -1.31 -7.06
CA LEU A 787 -47.73 -2.15 -7.62
C LEU A 787 -49.09 -1.82 -6.98
N PRO A 788 -50.18 -1.74 -7.77
CA PRO A 788 -51.50 -1.51 -7.22
C PRO A 788 -51.97 -2.74 -6.40
N ASN A 789 -52.92 -2.54 -5.48
CA ASN A 789 -53.39 -3.58 -4.55
C ASN A 789 -54.88 -3.93 -4.73
N GLY A 790 -55.43 -3.74 -5.93
CA GLY A 790 -56.79 -4.13 -6.26
C GLY A 790 -56.94 -5.65 -6.43
N LEU A 791 -58.13 -6.16 -6.14
CA LEU A 791 -58.45 -7.60 -6.18
C LEU A 791 -58.21 -8.26 -7.55
N ASN A 792 -58.36 -7.50 -8.63
CA ASN A 792 -58.23 -7.97 -10.01
C ASN A 792 -57.01 -7.39 -10.72
N ASP A 793 -56.10 -6.73 -9.99
CA ASP A 793 -54.93 -6.12 -10.59
C ASP A 793 -53.86 -7.17 -10.88
N HIS A 794 -53.35 -7.13 -12.10
CA HIS A 794 -52.30 -8.00 -12.57
C HIS A 794 -51.13 -7.18 -13.11
N VAL A 795 -49.93 -7.71 -12.97
CA VAL A 795 -48.70 -7.15 -13.54
C VAL A 795 -48.11 -8.14 -14.53
N ILE A 796 -47.56 -7.61 -15.62
CA ILE A 796 -46.81 -8.37 -16.61
C ILE A 796 -45.33 -8.02 -16.44
N PHE A 797 -44.51 -9.03 -16.19
CA PHE A 797 -43.05 -8.93 -16.22
C PHE A 797 -42.58 -9.40 -17.59
N ARG A 798 -41.68 -8.64 -18.21
CA ARG A 798 -40.89 -9.11 -19.34
C ARG A 798 -39.49 -9.38 -18.85
N ASP A 799 -39.05 -10.62 -18.97
CA ASP A 799 -37.68 -11.02 -18.66
C ASP A 799 -36.81 -10.85 -19.90
N TYR A 800 -35.84 -9.94 -19.86
CA TYR A 800 -34.97 -9.65 -20.99
C TYR A 800 -33.94 -10.76 -21.23
N VAL A 801 -33.66 -11.60 -20.23
CA VAL A 801 -32.71 -12.71 -20.36
C VAL A 801 -33.34 -13.87 -21.13
N THR A 802 -34.58 -14.25 -20.78
CA THR A 802 -35.29 -15.37 -21.43
C THR A 802 -36.21 -14.93 -22.58
N ASN A 803 -36.47 -13.63 -22.71
CA ASN A 803 -37.47 -13.02 -23.61
C ASN A 803 -38.89 -13.59 -23.41
N LEU A 804 -39.19 -14.05 -22.19
CA LEU A 804 -40.52 -14.53 -21.78
C LEU A 804 -41.30 -13.43 -21.05
N GLU A 805 -42.62 -13.52 -21.12
CA GLU A 805 -43.53 -12.66 -20.36
C GLU A 805 -44.29 -13.48 -19.32
N TYR A 806 -44.42 -12.93 -18.12
CA TYR A 806 -45.07 -13.56 -16.98
C TYR A 806 -46.16 -12.66 -16.43
N ILE A 807 -47.39 -13.18 -16.32
CA ILE A 807 -48.48 -12.50 -15.61
C ILE A 807 -48.53 -12.96 -14.15
N ARG A 808 -48.70 -12.03 -13.21
CA ARG A 808 -48.86 -12.31 -11.78
C ARG A 808 -49.95 -11.43 -11.17
N SER A 809 -50.63 -11.96 -10.16
CA SER A 809 -51.59 -11.21 -9.36
C SER A 809 -50.84 -10.21 -8.47
N CYS A 810 -51.14 -8.91 -8.56
CA CYS A 810 -50.52 -7.92 -7.69
C CYS A 810 -50.85 -8.19 -6.21
N ARG A 811 -52.07 -8.65 -5.92
CA ARG A 811 -52.48 -9.06 -4.57
C ARG A 811 -51.60 -10.17 -3.97
N GLU A 812 -51.22 -11.18 -4.76
CA GLU A 812 -50.35 -12.25 -4.29
C GLU A 812 -48.95 -11.71 -3.96
N ILE A 813 -48.43 -10.79 -4.75
CA ILE A 813 -47.13 -10.16 -4.49
C ILE A 813 -47.17 -9.34 -3.19
N HIS A 814 -48.26 -8.62 -2.92
CA HIS A 814 -48.47 -7.91 -1.65
C HIS A 814 -48.53 -8.88 -0.45
N GLU A 815 -49.29 -9.97 -0.56
CA GLU A 815 -49.53 -10.90 0.56
C GLU A 815 -48.34 -11.85 0.82
N LYS A 816 -47.76 -12.41 -0.24
CA LYS A 816 -46.74 -13.48 -0.16
C LYS A 816 -45.37 -13.10 -0.71
N GLY A 817 -45.28 -12.09 -1.56
CA GLY A 817 -44.07 -11.77 -2.32
C GLY A 817 -44.03 -12.50 -3.67
N LEU A 818 -42.83 -12.63 -4.24
CA LEU A 818 -42.61 -13.33 -5.51
C LEU A 818 -41.86 -14.64 -5.29
N TYR A 819 -42.45 -15.74 -5.74
CA TYR A 819 -41.80 -17.05 -5.76
C TYR A 819 -40.92 -17.21 -7.01
N VAL A 820 -39.70 -17.71 -6.81
CA VAL A 820 -38.73 -17.97 -7.88
C VAL A 820 -38.10 -19.36 -7.77
N GLU A 821 -37.77 -19.96 -8.91
CA GLU A 821 -36.99 -21.19 -9.04
C GLU A 821 -35.81 -20.94 -9.98
N LEU A 822 -34.61 -21.13 -9.44
CA LEU A 822 -33.36 -20.75 -10.09
C LEU A 822 -32.46 -21.99 -10.18
N GLY A 823 -32.03 -22.30 -11.40
CA GLY A 823 -31.00 -23.30 -11.62
C GLY A 823 -29.59 -22.72 -11.47
N ALA A 824 -28.59 -23.51 -11.84
CA ALA A 824 -27.19 -23.08 -11.80
C ALA A 824 -26.96 -21.79 -12.62
N TYR A 825 -26.39 -20.76 -11.99
CA TYR A 825 -26.06 -19.47 -12.63
C TYR A 825 -27.22 -18.78 -13.36
N LYS A 826 -28.47 -19.11 -13.04
CA LYS A 826 -29.64 -18.56 -13.72
C LYS A 826 -29.89 -17.12 -13.28
N CYS A 827 -30.21 -16.25 -14.24
CA CYS A 827 -30.59 -14.87 -14.00
C CYS A 827 -31.93 -14.51 -14.68
N HIS A 828 -32.59 -13.49 -14.12
CA HIS A 828 -33.78 -12.80 -14.63
C HIS A 828 -33.54 -11.29 -14.47
N ALA A 829 -33.82 -10.48 -15.49
CA ALA A 829 -33.57 -9.04 -15.46
C ALA A 829 -34.54 -8.23 -16.32
#